data_AF-A0A934KW68-F1
#
_entry.id   AF-A0A934KW68-F1
#
_cell.length_a   1.000
_cell.length_b   1.000
_cell.length_c   1.000
_cell.angle_alpha   90.00
_cell.angle_beta   90.00
_cell.angle_gamma   90.00
#
_symmetry.space_group_name_H-M   'P 1'
#
loop_
_entity.id
_entity.type
_entity.pdbx_description
1 polymer ?
#
loop_
_entity_poly.entity_id
_entity_poly.type
_entity_poly.pdbx_seq_one_letter_code
_entity_poly.pdbx_strand_id
1 'polypeptide(L)'
;MKKLLMTVIGTVGRCLECGGKRSATRLSAAEGFWESERASAFESAVAAALCRRTPNGGGLLAAGLLLVAACCASAAVRVDLNEADDRKDSLTRGWENWAVENSGQVKREFGGVTVSLRAVGGASLLTDTWRPGIAAGATVSADGVAVRGQGRVGVEISLAGLSPGRHSLVTWHNWLSEKSAPVACDVSVDGTVIVRGVKPAAGATNDFDAAKAFVEFTATAGKPVLVRVEAEGAVVLNGFELDTPNPVLRASRPSPANYDGHAVEGAPLTWQAGRAAVGHLVFLGTDSNAVARATEKSPEFKGRMTEAKFAAGKLSHMSNYFWRVDEVHPGDAEPVRGDVWQFRPRHLAFPTAEGYGRFAAGGRGGRVIEVTNLDDAGPGSLRAAVEAEGPRTVVFNVSGLITLESRLIVRNPFLTIAGQTAPGRGICIRTFNVGMLGAHDVIIRHLRVRPGNLAGQTLDGMGMASSDHCIIDHCSISWTQDEAFSSRGARNITLQRTLISEALNAAGHKKYPPGTQHGYAASIGGNVGSFHHNLLAHNAGRNWSLAGGIDRANRHIGAMDLRNNVVFNWKSRATDGGAARVQFVNNYYKPGPATAHFYELVPQFENPAFGPQIYYVAGNVMEGRHGPEGPFGPFVGTRAKPETAWEKYTVPTPWFESFVTTHSAAESYTNVLADVGCNRPALDEHDARVIAEVRAGTTQFKGSTTGLPGLPDTQDDIGGWENYPVERRAANWDTDHDGIPDEWERARGLNPSDARDGNADRDGDGYTNLEEYLGWLCGEFGNGKGLK
;
A
#
# COMPACT_ATOMS: atom_id res chain seq x y z
N MET A 1 13.56 -35.56 30.01
CA MET A 1 13.19 -35.00 28.68
C MET A 1 12.88 -36.06 27.62
N LYS A 2 13.80 -36.98 27.25
CA LYS A 2 13.55 -38.01 26.21
C LYS A 2 12.36 -38.96 26.49
N LYS A 3 12.09 -39.30 27.76
CA LYS A 3 10.91 -40.11 28.17
C LYS A 3 9.57 -39.34 28.18
N LEU A 4 9.61 -38.01 28.33
CA LEU A 4 8.41 -37.17 28.29
C LEU A 4 7.95 -36.95 26.83
N LEU A 5 8.92 -36.79 25.92
CA LEU A 5 8.69 -36.64 24.48
C LEU A 5 8.04 -37.89 23.85
N MET A 6 8.38 -39.10 24.32
CA MET A 6 7.77 -40.34 23.82
C MET A 6 6.33 -40.59 24.30
N THR A 7 5.92 -39.96 25.41
CA THR A 7 4.55 -40.11 25.93
C THR A 7 3.58 -39.17 25.20
N VAL A 8 4.05 -38.00 24.78
CA VAL A 8 3.26 -37.03 23.99
C VAL A 8 3.05 -37.53 22.55
N ILE A 9 4.07 -38.12 21.93
CA ILE A 9 3.96 -38.68 20.57
C ILE A 9 3.01 -39.90 20.53
N GLY A 10 2.91 -40.69 21.61
CA GLY A 10 2.02 -41.84 21.70
C GLY A 10 0.53 -41.53 21.89
N THR A 11 0.19 -40.29 22.26
CA THR A 11 -1.20 -39.89 22.57
C THR A 11 -1.87 -39.15 21.40
N VAL A 12 -1.08 -38.50 20.54
CA VAL A 12 -1.58 -37.82 19.32
C VAL A 12 -1.84 -38.81 18.16
N GLY A 13 -1.20 -39.98 18.17
CA GLY A 13 -1.34 -41.02 17.15
C GLY A 13 -2.62 -41.85 17.18
N ARG A 14 -3.60 -41.56 18.06
CA ARG A 14 -4.85 -42.36 18.18
C ARG A 14 -6.15 -41.61 17.87
N CYS A 15 -6.09 -40.38 17.36
CA CYS A 15 -7.28 -39.62 16.94
C CYS A 15 -7.44 -39.46 15.41
N LEU A 16 -6.64 -40.15 14.60
CA LEU A 16 -6.69 -40.11 13.13
C LEU A 16 -7.14 -41.45 12.53
N GLU A 17 -8.14 -42.09 13.12
CA GLU A 17 -8.93 -43.14 12.46
C GLU A 17 -10.39 -43.01 12.87
N CYS A 18 -11.11 -42.09 12.23
CA CYS A 18 -12.56 -42.17 11.97
C CYS A 18 -12.95 -41.02 11.04
N GLY A 19 -13.31 -41.35 9.80
CA GLY A 19 -13.53 -40.39 8.72
C GLY A 19 -14.85 -39.60 8.79
N GLY A 20 -14.89 -38.48 8.07
CA GLY A 20 -16.11 -37.74 7.76
C GLY A 20 -15.84 -36.43 7.02
N LYS A 21 -16.19 -36.39 5.73
CA LYS A 21 -16.10 -35.25 4.80
C LYS A 21 -16.83 -34.00 5.34
N ARG A 22 -16.18 -32.82 5.36
CA ARG A 22 -16.66 -31.49 4.88
C ARG A 22 -15.70 -30.33 5.27
N SER A 23 -15.59 -29.37 4.35
CA SER A 23 -15.01 -28.02 4.40
C SER A 23 -13.52 -27.82 4.72
N ALA A 24 -12.73 -27.65 3.65
CA ALA A 24 -11.43 -26.98 3.68
C ALA A 24 -11.66 -25.46 3.43
N THR A 25 -11.76 -24.66 4.49
CA THR A 25 -11.79 -23.18 4.38
C THR A 25 -11.31 -22.45 5.65
N ARG A 26 -10.50 -23.09 6.50
CA ARG A 26 -9.97 -22.48 7.74
C ARG A 26 -8.58 -22.99 8.12
N LEU A 27 -7.63 -22.93 7.20
CA LEU A 27 -6.21 -23.23 7.48
C LEU A 27 -5.34 -22.19 6.76
N SER A 28 -5.37 -20.94 7.23
CA SER A 28 -4.35 -19.93 6.92
C SER A 28 -4.19 -18.87 8.03
N ALA A 29 -5.05 -18.84 9.05
CA ALA A 29 -4.92 -17.99 10.24
C ALA A 29 -4.06 -18.61 11.38
N ALA A 30 -3.37 -19.72 11.12
CA ALA A 30 -2.80 -20.55 12.19
C ALA A 30 -1.32 -20.28 12.51
N GLU A 31 -0.57 -19.48 11.75
CA GLU A 31 0.88 -19.35 12.04
C GLU A 31 1.19 -18.27 13.09
N GLY A 32 0.34 -17.24 13.27
CA GLY A 32 0.48 -16.25 14.34
C GLY A 32 -0.19 -16.63 15.67
N PHE A 33 -1.00 -17.69 15.70
CA PHE A 33 -1.79 -18.09 16.86
C PHE A 33 -1.15 -19.25 17.66
N TRP A 34 -0.14 -19.92 17.09
CA TRP A 34 0.45 -21.14 17.63
C TRP A 34 1.61 -20.94 18.61
N GLU A 35 2.14 -19.72 18.76
CA GLU A 35 3.27 -19.44 19.67
C GLU A 35 2.83 -19.00 21.08
N SER A 36 1.66 -18.37 21.23
CA SER A 36 1.16 -17.89 22.52
C SER A 36 0.67 -19.02 23.43
N GLU A 37 0.07 -20.08 22.88
CA GLU A 37 -0.42 -21.22 23.66
C GLU A 37 0.72 -22.08 24.23
N ARG A 38 1.91 -22.12 23.60
CA ARG A 38 3.07 -22.85 24.13
C ARG A 38 3.63 -22.23 25.40
N ALA A 39 3.61 -20.90 25.51
CA ALA A 39 4.06 -20.20 26.72
C ALA A 39 3.10 -20.48 27.90
N SER A 40 1.79 -20.35 27.65
CA SER A 40 0.72 -20.63 28.61
C SER A 40 0.71 -22.10 29.10
N ALA A 41 0.90 -23.06 28.17
CA ALA A 41 0.95 -24.47 28.51
C ALA A 41 2.22 -24.86 29.28
N PHE A 42 3.36 -24.19 29.02
CA PHE A 42 4.60 -24.42 29.75
C PHE A 42 4.54 -23.86 31.18
N GLU A 43 3.96 -22.67 31.36
CA GLU A 43 3.73 -22.07 32.69
C GLU A 43 2.76 -22.90 33.54
N SER A 44 1.68 -23.39 32.94
CA SER A 44 0.70 -24.27 33.62
C SER A 44 1.30 -25.63 34.00
N ALA A 45 2.19 -26.18 33.18
CA ALA A 45 2.88 -27.45 33.45
C ALA A 45 3.92 -27.33 34.58
N VAL A 46 4.60 -26.19 34.70
CA VAL A 46 5.54 -25.90 35.79
C VAL A 46 4.81 -25.69 37.12
N ALA A 47 3.67 -24.99 37.10
CA ALA A 47 2.81 -24.81 38.28
C ALA A 47 2.22 -26.15 38.78
N ALA A 48 1.82 -27.04 37.86
CA ALA A 48 1.28 -28.35 38.20
C ALA A 48 2.37 -29.33 38.72
N ALA A 49 3.63 -29.19 38.28
CA ALA A 49 4.75 -30.01 38.73
C ALA A 49 5.24 -29.66 40.14
N LEU A 50 5.05 -28.41 40.60
CA LEU A 50 5.40 -27.98 41.96
C LEU A 50 4.36 -28.40 43.01
N CYS A 51 3.20 -28.91 42.60
CA CYS A 51 2.08 -29.21 43.50
C CYS A 51 1.88 -30.72 43.81
N ARG A 52 2.79 -31.63 43.42
CA ARG A 52 2.64 -33.07 43.72
C ARG A 52 3.95 -33.76 44.15
N ARG A 53 3.89 -34.35 45.37
CA ARG A 53 4.83 -35.23 46.13
C ARG A 53 5.67 -34.47 47.18
N THR A 54 5.67 -34.78 48.49
CA THR A 54 5.11 -35.87 49.33
C THR A 54 5.09 -35.42 50.82
N PRO A 55 4.36 -36.10 51.72
CA PRO A 55 4.20 -35.72 53.13
C PRO A 55 5.29 -36.32 54.04
N ASN A 56 5.78 -35.52 55.00
CA ASN A 56 6.22 -35.85 56.37
C ASN A 56 7.47 -35.07 56.81
N GLY A 57 7.39 -34.48 58.02
CA GLY A 57 8.55 -34.19 58.87
C GLY A 57 8.78 -32.72 59.19
N GLY A 58 8.46 -32.30 60.42
CA GLY A 58 8.51 -30.92 60.92
C GLY A 58 9.89 -30.28 61.04
N GLY A 59 9.90 -28.97 61.32
CA GLY A 59 11.07 -28.24 61.83
C GLY A 59 11.12 -26.77 61.40
N LEU A 60 11.04 -25.87 62.37
CA LEU A 60 11.13 -24.40 62.24
C LEU A 60 12.37 -23.92 61.48
N LEU A 61 12.19 -22.90 60.64
CA LEU A 61 12.99 -21.66 60.67
C LEU A 61 12.30 -20.59 59.80
N ALA A 62 11.58 -19.70 60.47
CA ALA A 62 11.11 -18.45 59.93
C ALA A 62 12.22 -17.40 60.05
N ALA A 63 12.52 -16.71 58.94
CA ALA A 63 12.80 -15.27 58.85
C ALA A 63 13.62 -14.98 57.59
N GLY A 64 13.12 -14.07 56.75
CA GLY A 64 13.92 -13.40 55.71
C GLY A 64 13.54 -13.69 54.25
N LEU A 65 12.25 -13.62 53.89
CA LEU A 65 11.86 -13.36 52.50
C LEU A 65 11.53 -11.87 52.36
N LEU A 66 12.50 -11.10 51.87
CA LEU A 66 12.18 -9.90 51.11
C LEU A 66 11.29 -10.35 49.93
N LEU A 67 10.06 -9.85 49.87
CA LEU A 67 9.24 -9.92 48.68
C LEU A 67 9.97 -9.18 47.56
N VAL A 68 10.72 -9.90 46.73
CA VAL A 68 10.87 -9.51 45.34
C VAL A 68 9.59 -9.98 44.67
N ALA A 69 8.59 -9.09 44.63
CA ALA A 69 7.47 -9.23 43.73
C ALA A 69 8.05 -9.18 42.31
N ALA A 70 8.36 -10.35 41.75
CA ALA A 70 8.52 -10.47 40.31
C ALA A 70 7.13 -10.20 39.72
N CYS A 71 6.86 -8.95 39.37
CA CYS A 71 5.78 -8.60 38.46
C CYS A 71 6.09 -9.34 37.15
N CYS A 72 5.45 -10.50 36.95
CA CYS A 72 5.12 -10.93 35.60
C CYS A 72 4.19 -9.85 35.06
N ALA A 73 4.76 -8.82 34.42
CA ALA A 73 3.98 -7.83 33.69
C ALA A 73 3.24 -8.61 32.61
N SER A 74 1.92 -8.77 32.79
CA SER A 74 1.02 -9.13 31.70
C SER A 74 1.35 -8.24 30.51
N ALA A 75 1.35 -8.79 29.29
CA ALA A 75 1.52 -7.99 28.09
C ALA A 75 0.48 -6.85 28.11
N ALA A 76 0.94 -5.61 27.89
CA ALA A 76 0.05 -4.47 27.87
C ALA A 76 -1.05 -4.68 26.80
N VAL A 77 -2.30 -4.48 27.19
CA VAL A 77 -3.44 -4.65 26.29
C VAL A 77 -3.74 -3.32 25.62
N ARG A 78 -3.80 -3.28 24.30
CA ARG A 78 -4.20 -2.10 23.52
C ARG A 78 -5.37 -2.47 22.64
N VAL A 79 -6.47 -1.75 22.78
CA VAL A 79 -7.73 -2.05 22.09
C VAL A 79 -8.18 -0.85 21.28
N ASP A 80 -8.48 -1.14 20.03
CA ASP A 80 -9.06 -0.21 19.07
C ASP A 80 -10.55 -0.53 18.89
N LEU A 81 -11.44 0.43 19.14
CA LEU A 81 -12.89 0.20 19.11
C LEU A 81 -13.43 0.58 17.74
N ASN A 82 -13.77 -0.44 16.96
CA ASN A 82 -14.15 -0.29 15.57
C ASN A 82 -15.66 -0.38 15.39
N GLU A 83 -16.17 0.25 14.33
CA GLU A 83 -17.50 -0.06 13.82
C GLU A 83 -17.57 -1.53 13.40
N ALA A 84 -18.70 -2.20 13.67
CA ALA A 84 -18.90 -3.59 13.26
C ALA A 84 -19.26 -3.67 11.77
N ASP A 85 -18.30 -3.38 10.91
CA ASP A 85 -18.39 -3.49 9.45
C ASP A 85 -17.23 -4.32 8.86
N ASP A 86 -17.19 -4.42 7.53
CA ASP A 86 -16.16 -5.18 6.81
C ASP A 86 -14.92 -4.31 6.43
N ARG A 87 -14.80 -3.10 6.98
CA ARG A 87 -13.69 -2.21 6.65
C ARG A 87 -12.41 -2.63 7.36
N LYS A 88 -11.33 -2.66 6.58
CA LYS A 88 -10.00 -3.01 7.07
C LYS A 88 -9.07 -1.81 7.17
N ASP A 89 -9.46 -0.68 6.57
CA ASP A 89 -8.66 0.53 6.48
C ASP A 89 -8.76 1.43 7.72
N SER A 90 -9.73 1.19 8.62
CA SER A 90 -9.77 1.81 9.96
C SER A 90 -8.97 1.04 11.01
N LEU A 91 -8.72 -0.26 10.80
CA LEU A 91 -8.12 -1.13 11.81
C LEU A 91 -6.69 -0.71 12.18
N THR A 92 -6.43 -0.58 13.47
CA THR A 92 -5.09 -0.26 13.98
C THR A 92 -4.19 -1.50 13.99
N ARG A 93 -3.08 -1.44 13.23
CA ARG A 93 -2.12 -2.55 13.13
C ARG A 93 -1.37 -2.77 14.46
N GLY A 94 -1.36 -4.01 14.94
CA GLY A 94 -0.70 -4.41 16.18
C GLY A 94 -1.53 -4.16 17.45
N TRP A 95 -2.79 -3.74 17.29
CA TRP A 95 -3.76 -3.58 18.39
C TRP A 95 -4.85 -4.66 18.28
N GLU A 96 -5.52 -4.92 19.40
CA GLU A 96 -6.73 -5.72 19.42
C GLU A 96 -7.89 -4.91 18.85
N ASN A 97 -8.29 -5.22 17.62
CA ASN A 97 -9.40 -4.54 16.96
C ASN A 97 -10.72 -5.15 17.43
N TRP A 98 -11.55 -4.38 18.11
CA TRP A 98 -12.85 -4.79 18.64
C TRP A 98 -13.99 -4.13 17.88
N ALA A 99 -14.59 -4.89 16.97
CA ALA A 99 -15.86 -4.54 16.33
C ALA A 99 -16.98 -4.48 17.38
N VAL A 100 -17.51 -3.28 17.64
CA VAL A 100 -18.56 -3.05 18.63
C VAL A 100 -19.90 -2.89 17.93
N GLU A 101 -20.89 -3.69 18.32
CA GLU A 101 -22.26 -3.56 17.84
C GLU A 101 -23.03 -2.49 18.61
N ASN A 102 -23.90 -1.76 17.90
CA ASN A 102 -24.83 -0.79 18.49
C ASN A 102 -25.77 -1.50 19.48
N SER A 103 -25.55 -1.27 20.77
CA SER A 103 -26.23 -2.00 21.85
C SER A 103 -26.16 -1.23 23.17
N GLY A 104 -26.84 -1.71 24.21
CA GLY A 104 -26.71 -1.13 25.56
C GLY A 104 -25.40 -1.51 26.26
N GLN A 105 -24.85 -2.68 25.94
CA GLN A 105 -23.65 -3.24 26.55
C GLN A 105 -22.99 -4.28 25.65
N VAL A 106 -21.66 -4.25 25.58
CA VAL A 106 -20.83 -5.29 24.95
C VAL A 106 -19.76 -5.79 25.92
N LYS A 107 -19.23 -6.99 25.68
CA LYS A 107 -18.12 -7.55 26.46
C LYS A 107 -17.18 -8.38 25.59
N ARG A 108 -15.88 -8.36 25.92
CA ARG A 108 -14.83 -9.18 25.31
C ARG A 108 -13.70 -9.42 26.30
N GLU A 109 -12.98 -10.51 26.14
CA GLU A 109 -11.81 -10.85 26.95
C GLU A 109 -10.51 -10.46 26.24
N PHE A 110 -9.57 -9.88 26.99
CA PHE A 110 -8.24 -9.51 26.52
C PHE A 110 -7.20 -9.90 27.56
N GLY A 111 -6.27 -10.79 27.22
CA GLY A 111 -5.18 -11.17 28.13
C GLY A 111 -5.64 -11.67 29.51
N GLY A 112 -6.78 -12.37 29.59
CA GLY A 112 -7.37 -12.84 30.85
C GLY A 112 -8.21 -11.80 31.61
N VAL A 113 -8.32 -10.57 31.10
CA VAL A 113 -9.19 -9.52 31.64
C VAL A 113 -10.46 -9.45 30.81
N THR A 114 -11.61 -9.67 31.45
CA THR A 114 -12.91 -9.42 30.83
C THR A 114 -13.22 -7.93 30.88
N VAL A 115 -13.33 -7.30 29.72
CA VAL A 115 -13.70 -5.90 29.56
C VAL A 115 -15.14 -5.81 29.09
N SER A 116 -15.97 -5.03 29.79
CA SER A 116 -17.33 -4.71 29.36
C SER A 116 -17.49 -3.21 29.15
N LEU A 117 -18.12 -2.81 28.05
CA LEU A 117 -18.51 -1.42 27.79
C LEU A 117 -20.02 -1.29 27.96
N ARG A 118 -20.49 -0.29 28.73
CA ARG A 118 -21.92 -0.01 28.92
C ARG A 118 -22.20 1.48 28.80
N ALA A 119 -23.30 1.83 28.14
CA ALA A 119 -23.77 3.21 28.10
C ALA A 119 -24.37 3.63 29.46
N VAL A 120 -24.12 4.88 29.87
CA VAL A 120 -24.63 5.50 31.11
C VAL A 120 -25.51 6.69 30.73
N GLY A 121 -26.62 6.88 31.46
CA GLY A 121 -27.58 7.98 31.22
C GLY A 121 -28.76 7.62 30.31
N GLY A 122 -29.12 6.33 30.18
CA GLY A 122 -30.29 5.87 29.41
C GLY A 122 -30.10 5.82 27.88
N ALA A 123 -28.86 5.99 27.41
CA ALA A 123 -28.50 5.95 26.00
C ALA A 123 -27.96 4.57 25.58
N SER A 124 -27.67 4.40 24.29
CA SER A 124 -27.01 3.21 23.71
C SER A 124 -25.57 3.53 23.28
N LEU A 125 -24.74 2.50 23.17
CA LEU A 125 -23.45 2.58 22.49
C LEU A 125 -23.72 2.68 20.98
N LEU A 126 -23.12 3.69 20.34
CA LEU A 126 -23.21 3.92 18.90
C LEU A 126 -21.80 3.93 18.32
N THR A 127 -21.53 3.17 17.27
CA THR A 127 -20.29 3.27 16.51
C THR A 127 -20.45 4.18 15.30
N ASP A 128 -19.37 4.84 14.90
CA ASP A 128 -19.31 5.68 13.70
C ASP A 128 -17.87 5.68 13.17
N THR A 129 -17.69 6.01 11.89
CA THR A 129 -16.40 5.99 11.20
C THR A 129 -16.15 7.29 10.44
N TRP A 130 -14.97 7.86 10.65
CA TRP A 130 -14.51 9.12 10.06
C TRP A 130 -13.58 8.92 8.87
N ARG A 131 -14.19 8.83 7.68
CA ARG A 131 -13.48 8.64 6.40
C ARG A 131 -12.27 9.57 6.13
N PRO A 132 -12.24 10.86 6.49
CA PRO A 132 -11.06 11.72 6.29
C PRO A 132 -9.87 11.33 7.12
N GLY A 133 -10.10 10.91 8.38
CA GLY A 133 -9.03 10.44 9.25
C GLY A 133 -8.35 9.25 8.64
N ILE A 134 -9.16 8.27 8.21
CA ILE A 134 -8.68 7.09 7.48
C ILE A 134 -7.88 7.50 6.23
N ALA A 135 -8.43 8.40 5.41
CA ALA A 135 -7.73 8.89 4.22
C ALA A 135 -6.42 9.62 4.52
N ALA A 136 -6.27 10.18 5.73
CA ALA A 136 -5.06 10.84 6.21
C ALA A 136 -4.12 9.92 7.01
N GLY A 137 -4.53 8.66 7.25
CA GLY A 137 -3.75 7.65 7.95
C GLY A 137 -4.04 7.48 9.45
N ALA A 138 -5.06 8.14 10.00
CA ALA A 138 -5.55 7.83 11.34
C ALA A 138 -6.26 6.49 11.36
N THR A 139 -6.04 5.73 12.43
CA THR A 139 -6.66 4.41 12.67
C THR A 139 -7.49 4.49 13.94
N VAL A 140 -6.85 4.39 15.12
CA VAL A 140 -7.51 4.52 16.44
C VAL A 140 -8.41 5.74 16.55
N SER A 141 -8.03 6.88 15.96
CA SER A 141 -8.82 8.11 16.08
C SER A 141 -9.88 8.26 15.01
N ALA A 142 -9.98 7.31 14.09
CA ALA A 142 -10.86 7.41 12.94
C ALA A 142 -12.21 6.72 13.16
N ASP A 143 -12.37 5.88 14.17
CA ASP A 143 -13.62 5.28 14.57
C ASP A 143 -13.73 5.24 16.10
N GLY A 144 -14.77 4.60 16.63
CA GLY A 144 -14.97 4.54 18.07
C GLY A 144 -16.42 4.34 18.48
N VAL A 145 -16.61 4.25 19.79
CA VAL A 145 -17.92 4.18 20.43
C VAL A 145 -18.28 5.56 20.99
N ALA A 146 -19.47 6.03 20.66
CA ALA A 146 -20.06 7.25 21.19
C ALA A 146 -21.34 6.95 21.96
N VAL A 147 -21.61 7.79 22.97
CA VAL A 147 -22.90 7.83 23.67
C VAL A 147 -23.42 9.25 23.55
N ARG A 148 -24.69 9.41 23.19
CA ARG A 148 -25.35 10.71 22.97
C ARG A 148 -26.68 10.73 23.71
N GLY A 149 -27.01 11.82 24.39
CA GLY A 149 -28.26 11.95 25.15
C GLY A 149 -28.46 13.36 25.73
N GLN A 150 -29.45 13.49 26.62
CA GLN A 150 -29.71 14.73 27.36
C GLN A 150 -29.09 14.65 28.76
N GLY A 151 -28.44 15.72 29.19
CA GLY A 151 -27.73 15.76 30.48
C GLY A 151 -26.43 14.95 30.47
N ARG A 152 -26.01 14.49 31.65
CA ARG A 152 -24.76 13.75 31.82
C ARG A 152 -24.89 12.31 31.33
N VAL A 153 -24.11 11.97 30.30
CA VAL A 153 -24.02 10.63 29.70
C VAL A 153 -22.59 10.10 29.79
N GLY A 154 -22.39 8.81 29.58
CA GLY A 154 -21.06 8.22 29.67
C GLY A 154 -20.89 6.84 29.07
N VAL A 155 -19.63 6.41 28.97
CA VAL A 155 -19.23 5.01 28.73
C VAL A 155 -18.59 4.49 30.01
N GLU A 156 -19.16 3.43 30.59
CA GLU A 156 -18.55 2.68 31.69
C GLU A 156 -17.76 1.50 31.12
N ILE A 157 -16.48 1.44 31.46
CA ILE A 157 -15.55 0.34 31.21
C ILE A 157 -15.44 -0.46 32.51
N SER A 158 -15.94 -1.69 32.50
CA SER A 158 -15.77 -2.63 33.61
C SER A 158 -14.62 -3.58 33.32
N LEU A 159 -13.62 -3.59 34.20
CA LEU A 159 -12.41 -4.41 34.09
C LEU A 159 -12.46 -5.52 35.14
N ALA A 160 -12.84 -6.73 34.73
CA ALA A 160 -12.94 -7.90 35.61
C ALA A 160 -11.80 -8.88 35.33
N GLY A 161 -11.24 -9.49 36.38
CA GLY A 161 -10.14 -10.46 36.26
C GLY A 161 -8.74 -9.85 36.39
N LEU A 162 -8.62 -8.56 36.71
CA LEU A 162 -7.34 -7.94 37.04
C LEU A 162 -6.68 -8.62 38.24
N SER A 163 -5.36 -8.79 38.17
CA SER A 163 -4.56 -9.21 39.32
C SER A 163 -4.66 -8.18 40.45
N PRO A 164 -4.55 -8.59 41.73
CA PRO A 164 -4.49 -7.61 42.81
C PRO A 164 -3.22 -6.78 42.70
N GLY A 165 -3.34 -5.45 42.75
CA GLY A 165 -2.18 -4.57 42.62
C GLY A 165 -2.47 -3.28 41.86
N ARG A 166 -1.41 -2.54 41.55
CA ARG A 166 -1.49 -1.28 40.80
C ARG A 166 -1.64 -1.55 39.31
N HIS A 167 -2.57 -0.84 38.70
CA HIS A 167 -2.88 -0.88 37.28
C HIS A 167 -3.04 0.54 36.73
N SER A 168 -2.96 0.67 35.41
CA SER A 168 -3.22 1.93 34.71
C SER A 168 -4.17 1.74 33.53
N LEU A 169 -4.93 2.78 33.18
CA LEU A 169 -5.75 2.80 31.97
C LEU A 169 -5.55 4.12 31.21
N VAL A 170 -5.31 4.02 29.92
CA VAL A 170 -5.38 5.13 28.96
C VAL A 170 -6.69 5.03 28.18
N THR A 171 -7.41 6.14 28.03
CA THR A 171 -8.57 6.23 27.13
C THR A 171 -8.34 7.27 26.04
N TRP A 172 -8.77 6.96 24.82
CA TRP A 172 -8.58 7.79 23.62
C TRP A 172 -9.87 8.50 23.21
N HIS A 173 -9.76 9.79 22.87
CA HIS A 173 -10.88 10.69 22.64
C HIS A 173 -10.65 11.63 21.44
N ASN A 174 -11.20 11.25 20.30
CA ASN A 174 -11.37 12.05 19.10
C ASN A 174 -12.83 11.98 18.64
N TRP A 175 -13.46 13.15 18.55
CA TRP A 175 -14.80 13.28 18.01
C TRP A 175 -14.75 13.26 16.49
N LEU A 176 -15.51 12.35 15.90
CA LEU A 176 -15.50 12.02 14.46
C LEU A 176 -16.17 13.08 13.56
N SER A 177 -16.40 14.30 14.08
CA SER A 177 -16.99 15.45 13.38
C SER A 177 -16.36 16.76 13.88
N GLU A 178 -16.19 17.76 13.01
CA GLU A 178 -15.74 19.10 13.44
C GLU A 178 -16.86 19.92 14.12
N LYS A 179 -18.13 19.58 13.83
CA LYS A 179 -19.29 20.26 14.40
C LYS A 179 -19.76 19.50 15.64
N SER A 180 -19.97 20.21 16.74
CA SER A 180 -20.58 19.70 18.00
C SER A 180 -19.78 18.67 18.82
N ALA A 181 -18.45 18.76 18.85
CA ALA A 181 -17.66 17.98 19.80
C ALA A 181 -18.06 18.29 21.25
N PRO A 182 -18.04 17.30 22.17
CA PRO A 182 -18.26 17.53 23.59
C PRO A 182 -17.27 18.57 24.14
N VAL A 183 -17.74 19.47 25.00
CA VAL A 183 -16.90 20.56 25.54
C VAL A 183 -15.75 20.00 26.37
N ALA A 184 -16.04 19.01 27.22
CA ALA A 184 -15.06 18.24 27.98
C ALA A 184 -15.70 16.98 28.58
N CYS A 185 -14.89 15.95 28.85
CA CYS A 185 -15.24 14.80 29.65
C CYS A 185 -14.39 14.69 30.93
N ASP A 186 -14.99 14.09 31.95
CA ASP A 186 -14.31 13.67 33.17
C ASP A 186 -14.10 12.15 33.14
N VAL A 187 -13.01 11.68 33.76
CA VAL A 187 -12.73 10.26 33.94
C VAL A 187 -12.72 9.92 35.42
N SER A 188 -13.56 8.98 35.82
CA SER A 188 -13.66 8.49 37.20
C SER A 188 -13.29 7.02 37.31
N VAL A 189 -12.76 6.63 38.47
CA VAL A 189 -12.50 5.24 38.84
C VAL A 189 -13.27 4.94 40.11
N ASP A 190 -14.07 3.87 40.09
CA ASP A 190 -14.96 3.43 41.17
C ASP A 190 -15.78 4.59 41.78
N GLY A 191 -16.28 5.47 40.90
CA GLY A 191 -17.10 6.64 41.25
C GLY A 191 -16.31 7.88 41.69
N THR A 192 -14.99 7.80 41.83
CA THR A 192 -14.14 8.95 42.17
C THR A 192 -13.56 9.58 40.92
N VAL A 193 -13.83 10.87 40.68
CA VAL A 193 -13.27 11.58 39.53
C VAL A 193 -11.76 11.79 39.70
N ILE A 194 -10.97 11.23 38.79
CA ILE A 194 -9.50 11.29 38.81
C ILE A 194 -8.99 12.35 37.83
N VAL A 195 -9.57 12.42 36.63
CA VAL A 195 -9.21 13.41 35.60
C VAL A 195 -10.42 14.26 35.28
N ARG A 196 -10.23 15.58 35.22
CA ARG A 196 -11.28 16.54 34.88
C ARG A 196 -10.96 17.26 33.58
N GLY A 197 -12.01 17.55 32.81
CA GLY A 197 -11.90 18.53 31.73
C GLY A 197 -11.11 18.06 30.50
N VAL A 198 -11.05 16.76 30.22
CA VAL A 198 -10.41 16.23 29.01
C VAL A 198 -11.22 16.72 27.82
N LYS A 199 -10.61 17.51 26.94
CA LYS A 199 -11.28 18.01 25.74
C LYS A 199 -11.02 17.03 24.60
N PRO A 200 -12.04 16.29 24.10
CA PRO A 200 -11.85 15.45 22.93
C PRO A 200 -11.29 16.27 21.78
N ALA A 201 -10.36 15.68 21.02
CA ALA A 201 -9.99 16.26 19.73
C ALA A 201 -11.21 16.25 18.80
N ALA A 202 -11.21 17.07 17.75
CA ALA A 202 -12.28 17.10 16.76
C ALA A 202 -11.66 16.94 15.38
N GLY A 203 -11.94 15.81 14.72
CA GLY A 203 -11.38 15.51 13.41
C GLY A 203 -9.84 15.40 13.40
N ALA A 204 -9.23 14.76 14.41
CA ALA A 204 -7.80 14.48 14.40
C ALA A 204 -7.42 13.51 13.26
N THR A 205 -6.68 13.99 12.26
CA THR A 205 -6.19 13.20 11.11
C THR A 205 -4.95 12.35 11.41
N ASN A 206 -4.43 12.43 12.63
CA ASN A 206 -3.29 11.66 13.10
C ASN A 206 -3.57 11.21 14.54
N ASP A 207 -3.26 9.95 14.85
CA ASP A 207 -3.58 9.37 16.15
C ASP A 207 -2.85 10.06 17.32
N PHE A 208 -1.69 10.68 17.08
CA PHE A 208 -1.00 11.47 18.10
C PHE A 208 -1.72 12.78 18.47
N ASP A 209 -2.67 13.23 17.66
CA ASP A 209 -3.48 14.43 17.90
C ASP A 209 -4.78 14.14 18.69
N ALA A 210 -5.13 12.87 18.91
CA ALA A 210 -6.25 12.51 19.77
C ALA A 210 -5.98 12.86 21.24
N ALA A 211 -7.01 13.37 21.91
CA ALA A 211 -6.93 13.61 23.34
C ALA A 211 -6.92 12.28 24.09
N LYS A 212 -6.17 12.23 25.19
CA LYS A 212 -6.00 11.02 26.00
C LYS A 212 -6.21 11.35 27.47
N ALA A 213 -6.84 10.44 28.20
CA ALA A 213 -6.86 10.48 29.66
C ALA A 213 -6.04 9.31 30.21
N PHE A 214 -5.35 9.53 31.33
CA PHE A 214 -4.57 8.52 32.03
C PHE A 214 -5.02 8.45 33.49
N VAL A 215 -5.38 7.26 33.94
CA VAL A 215 -5.74 6.99 35.33
C VAL A 215 -4.93 5.83 35.88
N GLU A 216 -4.63 5.88 37.17
CA GLU A 216 -4.03 4.78 37.91
C GLU A 216 -4.95 4.37 39.04
N PHE A 217 -4.98 3.08 39.33
CA PHE A 217 -5.85 2.52 40.36
C PHE A 217 -5.27 1.23 40.92
N THR A 218 -5.86 0.77 42.02
CA THR A 218 -5.47 -0.50 42.66
C THR A 218 -6.61 -1.49 42.54
N ALA A 219 -6.39 -2.58 41.81
CA ALA A 219 -7.35 -3.66 41.70
C ALA A 219 -7.32 -4.55 42.96
N THR A 220 -8.50 -5.03 43.35
CA THR A 220 -8.67 -5.98 44.46
C THR A 220 -9.10 -7.34 43.89
N ALA A 221 -8.57 -8.43 44.45
CA ALA A 221 -8.88 -9.79 44.02
C ALA A 221 -10.39 -10.02 43.84
N GLY A 222 -10.81 -10.49 42.66
CA GLY A 222 -12.19 -10.86 42.36
C GLY A 222 -13.18 -9.70 42.27
N LYS A 223 -12.74 -8.44 42.39
CA LYS A 223 -13.60 -7.25 42.23
C LYS A 223 -13.29 -6.56 40.91
N PRO A 224 -14.30 -6.28 40.07
CA PRO A 224 -14.08 -5.48 38.89
C PRO A 224 -13.77 -4.03 39.28
N VAL A 225 -12.93 -3.37 38.50
CA VAL A 225 -12.73 -1.91 38.56
C VAL A 225 -13.65 -1.26 37.54
N LEU A 226 -14.35 -0.20 37.94
CA LEU A 226 -15.23 0.55 37.06
C LEU A 226 -14.59 1.89 36.70
N VAL A 227 -14.26 2.07 35.42
CA VAL A 227 -13.80 3.36 34.89
C VAL A 227 -14.93 3.98 34.08
N ARG A 228 -15.29 5.24 34.35
CA ARG A 228 -16.31 5.95 33.55
C ARG A 228 -15.73 7.19 32.89
N VAL A 229 -16.00 7.33 31.60
CA VAL A 229 -15.78 8.56 30.83
C VAL A 229 -17.14 9.24 30.67
N GLU A 230 -17.32 10.41 31.25
CA GLU A 230 -18.62 11.09 31.32
C GLU A 230 -18.54 12.55 30.88
N ALA A 231 -19.58 13.02 30.20
CA ALA A 231 -19.70 14.39 29.72
C ALA A 231 -21.17 14.81 29.62
N GLU A 232 -21.42 16.11 29.51
CA GLU A 232 -22.74 16.62 29.18
C GLU A 232 -23.03 16.41 27.69
N GLY A 233 -24.19 15.83 27.38
CA GLY A 233 -24.72 15.65 26.04
C GLY A 233 -24.12 14.48 25.25
N ALA A 234 -22.79 14.38 25.17
CA ALA A 234 -22.13 13.32 24.42
C ALA A 234 -20.72 12.99 24.90
N VAL A 235 -20.29 11.74 24.69
CA VAL A 235 -18.92 11.27 24.92
C VAL A 235 -18.49 10.35 23.77
N VAL A 236 -17.18 10.25 23.54
CA VAL A 236 -16.56 9.30 22.62
C VAL A 236 -15.41 8.55 23.30
N LEU A 237 -15.28 7.28 22.99
CA LEU A 237 -14.17 6.42 23.34
C LEU A 237 -13.73 5.70 22.06
N ASN A 238 -12.56 6.05 21.55
CA ASN A 238 -12.05 5.44 20.32
C ASN A 238 -11.25 4.17 20.59
N GLY A 239 -10.54 4.14 21.72
CA GLY A 239 -9.72 3.01 22.12
C GLY A 239 -9.25 3.15 23.55
N PHE A 240 -8.60 2.10 24.05
CA PHE A 240 -7.99 2.12 25.38
C PHE A 240 -6.72 1.28 25.45
N GLU A 241 -5.86 1.61 26.41
CA GLU A 241 -4.68 0.82 26.75
C GLU A 241 -4.72 0.48 28.24
N LEU A 242 -4.49 -0.79 28.60
CA LEU A 242 -4.39 -1.27 29.98
C LEU A 242 -2.93 -1.58 30.29
N ASP A 243 -2.48 -1.11 31.46
CA ASP A 243 -1.13 -1.30 31.99
C ASP A 243 -0.02 -0.76 31.07
N THR A 244 -0.31 0.35 30.38
CA THR A 244 0.71 1.13 29.66
C THR A 244 1.15 2.36 30.45
N PRO A 245 2.39 2.86 30.21
CA PRO A 245 2.86 4.09 30.83
C PRO A 245 2.05 5.31 30.36
N ASN A 246 2.10 6.38 31.16
CA ASN A 246 1.41 7.63 30.85
C ASN A 246 1.84 8.16 29.46
N PRO A 247 0.92 8.30 28.49
CA PRO A 247 1.24 8.67 27.11
C PRO A 247 1.96 10.01 26.99
N VAL A 248 1.74 10.98 27.89
CA VAL A 248 2.43 12.28 27.80
C VAL A 248 3.91 12.21 28.20
N LEU A 249 4.34 11.13 28.85
CA LEU A 249 5.72 10.89 29.26
C LEU A 249 6.46 9.97 28.27
N ARG A 250 5.78 9.41 27.27
CA ARG A 250 6.39 8.53 26.27
C ARG A 250 6.84 9.30 25.03
N ALA A 251 7.84 8.76 24.35
CA ALA A 251 8.20 9.20 23.00
C ALA A 251 7.00 9.00 22.03
N SER A 252 6.81 9.92 21.10
CA SER A 252 5.67 9.91 20.16
C SER A 252 6.08 10.46 18.80
N ARG A 253 5.18 10.42 17.81
CA ARG A 253 5.42 10.94 16.44
C ARG A 253 6.77 10.50 15.85
N PRO A 254 7.00 9.18 15.72
CA PRO A 254 8.22 8.69 15.10
C PRO A 254 8.32 9.16 13.65
N SER A 255 9.55 9.46 13.23
CA SER A 255 9.95 9.59 11.83
C SER A 255 11.17 8.69 11.62
N PRO A 256 11.15 7.71 10.70
CA PRO A 256 10.03 7.33 9.83
C PRO A 256 8.76 6.98 10.63
N ALA A 257 7.60 7.19 10.01
CA ALA A 257 6.32 6.89 10.66
C ALA A 257 6.25 5.40 11.02
N ASN A 258 5.47 5.06 12.05
CA ASN A 258 5.26 3.66 12.38
C ASN A 258 4.62 2.92 11.20
N TYR A 259 5.21 1.79 10.82
CA TYR A 259 4.91 1.00 9.62
C TYR A 259 5.22 1.68 8.28
N ASP A 260 6.09 2.70 8.25
CA ASP A 260 6.58 3.27 6.99
C ASP A 260 7.39 2.23 6.20
N GLY A 261 6.83 1.75 5.10
CA GLY A 261 7.45 0.77 4.19
C GLY A 261 8.45 1.39 3.22
N HIS A 262 8.58 2.71 3.20
CA HIS A 262 9.31 3.50 2.20
C HIS A 262 10.22 4.55 2.85
N ALA A 263 10.74 4.26 4.04
CA ALA A 263 11.57 5.18 4.80
C ALA A 263 12.78 5.64 3.99
N VAL A 264 13.09 6.93 4.03
CA VAL A 264 14.23 7.50 3.31
C VAL A 264 15.53 6.88 3.82
N GLU A 265 16.29 6.24 2.92
CA GLU A 265 17.57 5.64 3.26
C GLU A 265 18.53 6.66 3.90
N GLY A 266 19.19 6.27 4.99
CA GLY A 266 20.16 7.11 5.70
C GLY A 266 19.57 8.29 6.47
N ALA A 267 18.25 8.52 6.41
CA ALA A 267 17.61 9.53 7.24
C ALA A 267 17.70 9.14 8.73
N PRO A 268 17.92 10.13 9.63
CA PRO A 268 17.93 9.86 11.05
C PRO A 268 16.53 9.48 11.55
N LEU A 269 16.48 8.61 12.55
CA LEU A 269 15.28 8.37 13.34
C LEU A 269 15.04 9.59 14.22
N THR A 270 13.85 10.18 14.19
CA THR A 270 13.45 11.30 15.06
C THR A 270 12.10 11.03 15.70
N TRP A 271 11.84 11.68 16.84
CA TRP A 271 10.59 11.55 17.56
C TRP A 271 10.26 12.86 18.28
N GLN A 272 9.02 12.99 18.72
CA GLN A 272 8.63 13.97 19.73
C GLN A 272 8.93 13.39 21.12
N ALA A 273 9.79 14.08 21.86
CA ALA A 273 10.15 13.74 23.24
C ALA A 273 8.93 13.73 24.17
N GLY A 274 8.96 12.80 25.14
CA GLY A 274 8.06 12.84 26.29
C GLY A 274 8.15 14.16 27.06
N ARG A 275 7.04 14.59 27.66
CA ARG A 275 6.97 15.86 28.39
C ARG A 275 7.97 15.87 29.55
N ALA A 276 8.89 16.84 29.51
CA ALA A 276 9.96 17.03 30.49
C ALA A 276 11.02 15.91 30.53
N ALA A 277 11.12 15.11 29.47
CA ALA A 277 12.23 14.19 29.31
C ALA A 277 13.57 14.93 29.21
N VAL A 278 14.62 14.36 29.79
CA VAL A 278 16.00 14.88 29.83
C VAL A 278 17.01 13.95 29.16
N GLY A 279 16.53 12.89 28.52
CA GLY A 279 17.36 11.98 27.73
C GLY A 279 16.54 10.82 27.19
N HIS A 280 17.10 10.13 26.21
CA HIS A 280 16.37 9.12 25.44
C HIS A 280 17.24 7.87 25.27
N LEU A 281 16.75 6.70 25.66
CA LEU A 281 17.41 5.43 25.39
C LEU A 281 16.85 4.85 24.10
N VAL A 282 17.71 4.67 23.09
CA VAL A 282 17.28 4.21 21.76
C VAL A 282 17.58 2.72 21.60
N PHE A 283 16.59 1.98 21.14
CA PHE A 283 16.69 0.55 20.82
C PHE A 283 16.32 0.35 19.35
N LEU A 284 17.11 -0.44 18.61
CA LEU A 284 16.91 -0.74 17.19
C LEU A 284 17.36 -2.17 16.89
N GLY A 285 16.50 -2.94 16.21
CA GLY A 285 16.78 -4.30 15.78
C GLY A 285 15.84 -4.75 14.66
N THR A 286 15.93 -6.02 14.25
CA THR A 286 15.09 -6.62 13.20
C THR A 286 14.04 -7.59 13.75
N ASP A 287 14.02 -7.80 15.07
CA ASP A 287 13.02 -8.59 15.78
C ASP A 287 12.24 -7.69 16.75
N SER A 288 10.93 -7.59 16.54
CA SER A 288 10.03 -6.74 17.33
C SER A 288 10.03 -7.12 18.81
N ASN A 289 10.06 -8.41 19.12
CA ASN A 289 10.00 -8.94 20.48
C ASN A 289 11.31 -8.70 21.24
N ALA A 290 12.45 -8.82 20.56
CA ALA A 290 13.76 -8.50 21.10
C ALA A 290 13.83 -7.01 21.44
N VAL A 291 13.42 -6.14 20.51
CA VAL A 291 13.34 -4.69 20.76
C VAL A 291 12.37 -4.37 21.90
N ALA A 292 11.19 -5.00 21.94
CA ALA A 292 10.19 -4.81 22.99
C ALA A 292 10.69 -5.19 24.39
N ARG A 293 11.59 -6.16 24.51
CA ARG A 293 12.17 -6.61 25.79
C ARG A 293 13.56 -6.06 26.08
N ALA A 294 14.15 -5.33 25.13
CA ALA A 294 15.51 -4.84 25.24
C ALA A 294 15.71 -3.95 26.47
N THR A 295 16.90 -4.06 27.05
CA THR A 295 17.46 -3.25 28.13
C THR A 295 18.80 -2.68 27.67
N GLU A 296 19.43 -1.79 28.45
CA GLU A 296 20.75 -1.23 28.10
C GLU A 296 21.86 -2.28 27.92
N LYS A 297 21.64 -3.52 28.37
CA LYS A 297 22.56 -4.65 28.18
C LYS A 297 22.31 -5.44 26.90
N SER A 298 21.27 -5.11 26.15
CA SER A 298 20.82 -5.89 24.98
C SER A 298 21.49 -5.38 23.70
N PRO A 299 21.73 -6.24 22.68
CA PRO A 299 22.33 -5.82 21.40
C PRO A 299 21.54 -4.73 20.67
N GLU A 300 20.24 -4.63 20.94
CA GLU A 300 19.34 -3.65 20.36
C GLU A 300 19.62 -2.24 20.89
N PHE A 301 20.23 -2.07 22.08
CA PHE A 301 20.52 -0.76 22.64
C PHE A 301 21.57 -0.03 21.82
N LYS A 302 21.23 1.18 21.35
CA LYS A 302 22.09 2.02 20.52
C LYS A 302 22.64 3.26 21.23
N GLY A 303 22.38 3.37 22.53
CA GLY A 303 22.93 4.41 23.39
C GLY A 303 21.87 5.39 23.89
N ARG A 304 22.36 6.34 24.69
CA ARG A 304 21.58 7.44 25.25
C ARG A 304 21.77 8.70 24.43
N MET A 305 20.67 9.29 23.98
CA MET A 305 20.64 10.54 23.23
C MET A 305 20.20 11.69 24.15
N THR A 306 20.76 12.88 23.91
CA THR A 306 20.33 14.14 24.55
C THR A 306 19.32 14.91 23.70
N GLU A 307 19.27 14.61 22.40
CA GLU A 307 18.29 15.14 21.45
C GLU A 307 17.34 14.02 21.01
N ALA A 308 16.13 14.39 20.56
CA ALA A 308 15.12 13.46 20.06
C ALA A 308 15.44 12.96 18.63
N LYS A 309 16.65 12.45 18.45
CA LYS A 309 17.25 12.08 17.17
C LYS A 309 18.31 10.99 17.32
N PHE A 310 18.36 10.05 16.37
CA PHE A 310 19.38 9.01 16.27
C PHE A 310 19.74 8.70 14.81
N ALA A 311 21.04 8.67 14.49
CA ALA A 311 21.52 8.31 13.16
C ALA A 311 21.74 6.79 13.07
N ALA A 312 20.84 6.07 12.42
CA ALA A 312 20.91 4.61 12.31
C ALA A 312 21.99 4.09 11.33
N GLY A 313 22.55 4.97 10.49
CA GLY A 313 23.50 4.59 9.44
C GLY A 313 22.83 3.92 8.25
N LYS A 314 23.60 3.20 7.43
CA LYS A 314 23.08 2.42 6.30
C LYS A 314 22.42 1.15 6.85
N LEU A 315 21.17 0.92 6.46
CA LEU A 315 20.37 -0.23 6.82
C LEU A 315 20.00 -0.99 5.55
N SER A 316 20.04 -2.33 5.58
CA SER A 316 19.55 -3.15 4.46
C SER A 316 18.05 -2.97 4.31
N HIS A 317 17.58 -2.62 3.12
CA HIS A 317 16.17 -2.57 2.76
C HIS A 317 15.56 -3.96 2.52
N MET A 318 16.28 -5.06 2.73
CA MET A 318 15.71 -6.41 2.76
C MET A 318 15.01 -6.74 4.08
N SER A 319 15.21 -5.91 5.12
CA SER A 319 14.69 -6.13 6.46
C SER A 319 13.68 -5.07 6.88
N ASN A 320 12.69 -5.50 7.67
CA ASN A 320 11.96 -4.60 8.54
C ASN A 320 12.79 -4.32 9.78
N TYR A 321 12.80 -3.06 10.22
CA TYR A 321 13.43 -2.66 11.48
C TYR A 321 12.37 -2.25 12.47
N PHE A 322 12.62 -2.64 13.72
CA PHE A 322 11.83 -2.27 14.88
C PHE A 322 12.67 -1.40 15.78
N TRP A 323 12.08 -0.35 16.32
CA TRP A 323 12.79 0.56 17.20
C TRP A 323 11.88 1.11 18.29
N ARG A 324 12.48 1.47 19.41
CA ARG A 324 11.79 1.97 20.60
C ARG A 324 12.65 3.05 21.23
N VAL A 325 12.00 4.03 21.83
CA VAL A 325 12.66 5.05 22.64
C VAL A 325 12.10 5.06 24.05
N ASP A 326 12.95 4.83 25.05
CA ASP A 326 12.58 4.96 26.45
C ASP A 326 13.01 6.33 26.98
N GLU A 327 12.09 7.04 27.61
CA GLU A 327 12.24 8.44 28.02
C GLU A 327 12.75 8.55 29.46
N VAL A 328 13.87 9.25 29.64
CA VAL A 328 14.48 9.49 30.96
C VAL A 328 13.95 10.80 31.52
N HIS A 329 13.40 10.76 32.74
CA HIS A 329 12.87 11.95 33.41
C HIS A 329 13.68 12.28 34.68
N PRO A 330 13.70 13.56 35.12
CA PRO A 330 14.40 13.95 36.34
C PRO A 330 13.83 13.27 37.58
N GLY A 331 14.68 12.59 38.35
CA GLY A 331 14.31 11.99 39.63
C GLY A 331 13.64 10.62 39.54
N ASP A 332 13.33 10.12 38.35
CA ASP A 332 12.81 8.78 38.15
C ASP A 332 13.94 7.74 38.25
N ALA A 333 13.67 6.63 38.94
CA ALA A 333 14.62 5.53 39.08
C ALA A 333 14.79 4.72 37.78
N GLU A 334 13.74 4.65 36.96
CA GLU A 334 13.70 3.86 35.73
C GLU A 334 13.13 4.70 34.58
N PRO A 335 13.62 4.53 33.34
CA PRO A 335 13.07 5.18 32.15
C PRO A 335 11.62 4.80 31.87
N VAL A 336 10.84 5.73 31.31
CA VAL A 336 9.49 5.48 30.82
C VAL A 336 9.57 4.78 29.47
N ARG A 337 9.16 3.51 29.42
CA ARG A 337 9.22 2.70 28.21
C ARG A 337 8.32 3.24 27.09
N GLY A 338 8.87 3.34 25.88
CA GLY A 338 8.13 3.76 24.69
C GLY A 338 7.44 2.64 23.93
N ASP A 339 6.79 3.03 22.84
CA ASP A 339 6.16 2.10 21.90
C ASP A 339 7.20 1.55 20.92
N VAL A 340 6.99 0.30 20.46
CA VAL A 340 7.80 -0.28 19.38
C VAL A 340 7.22 0.17 18.05
N TRP A 341 8.03 0.87 17.27
CA TRP A 341 7.71 1.31 15.92
C TRP A 341 8.45 0.47 14.89
N GLN A 342 7.85 0.30 13.72
CA GLN A 342 8.42 -0.44 12.60
C GLN A 342 8.68 0.50 11.42
N PHE A 343 9.73 0.26 10.65
CA PHE A 343 9.89 0.84 9.31
C PHE A 343 10.73 -0.08 8.40
N ARG A 344 10.74 0.20 7.10
CA ARG A 344 11.62 -0.42 6.12
C ARG A 344 12.26 0.67 5.24
N PRO A 345 13.60 0.70 5.09
CA PRO A 345 14.25 1.59 4.14
C PRO A 345 13.75 1.33 2.71
N ARG A 346 13.46 2.38 1.97
CA ARG A 346 13.06 2.29 0.56
C ARG A 346 14.24 1.86 -0.31
N HIS A 347 13.93 1.16 -1.39
CA HIS A 347 14.86 0.81 -2.44
C HIS A 347 14.12 0.82 -3.78
N LEU A 348 14.83 1.14 -4.88
CA LEU A 348 14.20 1.21 -6.19
C LEU A 348 13.54 -0.13 -6.55
N ALA A 349 12.42 -0.06 -7.26
CA ALA A 349 11.67 -1.23 -7.72
C ALA A 349 12.51 -2.09 -8.68
N PHE A 350 13.29 -1.42 -9.52
CA PHE A 350 14.30 -1.95 -10.43
C PHE A 350 15.22 -0.78 -10.83
N PRO A 351 16.43 -1.02 -11.37
CA PRO A 351 17.44 0.04 -11.58
C PRO A 351 16.96 1.21 -12.44
N THR A 352 16.06 0.97 -13.39
CA THR A 352 15.52 2.00 -14.31
C THR A 352 14.16 2.57 -13.87
N ALA A 353 13.69 2.22 -12.66
CA ALA A 353 12.44 2.71 -12.12
C ALA A 353 12.55 4.21 -11.77
N GLU A 354 11.67 5.02 -12.36
CA GLU A 354 11.68 6.48 -12.18
C GLU A 354 10.31 7.00 -11.69
N GLY A 355 10.25 8.28 -11.34
CA GLY A 355 9.02 8.92 -10.91
C GLY A 355 8.58 8.54 -9.50
N TYR A 356 7.33 8.84 -9.16
CA TYR A 356 6.82 8.72 -7.79
C TYR A 356 6.46 7.29 -7.38
N GLY A 357 6.26 6.38 -8.34
CA GLY A 357 6.05 4.94 -8.08
C GLY A 357 7.35 4.12 -7.97
N ARG A 358 8.53 4.74 -8.17
CA ARG A 358 9.82 4.02 -8.30
C ARG A 358 10.27 3.19 -7.09
N PHE A 359 9.66 3.38 -5.93
CA PHE A 359 9.97 2.66 -4.70
C PHE A 359 8.95 1.57 -4.36
N ALA A 360 8.09 1.18 -5.30
CA ALA A 360 7.23 0.02 -5.14
C ALA A 360 8.08 -1.21 -4.74
N ALA A 361 7.80 -1.82 -3.59
CA ALA A 361 8.56 -2.98 -3.14
C ALA A 361 8.29 -4.25 -3.97
N GLY A 362 7.12 -4.31 -4.63
CA GLY A 362 6.70 -5.47 -5.41
C GLY A 362 6.71 -6.75 -4.56
N GLY A 363 7.10 -7.86 -5.18
CA GLY A 363 7.25 -9.17 -4.56
C GLY A 363 8.58 -9.43 -3.85
N ARG A 364 9.45 -8.42 -3.66
CA ARG A 364 10.83 -8.59 -3.16
C ARG A 364 10.90 -9.39 -1.85
N GLY A 365 11.72 -10.43 -1.84
CA GLY A 365 11.89 -11.34 -0.69
C GLY A 365 10.68 -12.24 -0.42
N GLY A 366 9.69 -12.24 -1.31
CA GLY A 366 8.45 -12.98 -1.21
C GLY A 366 8.50 -14.34 -1.89
N ARG A 367 7.34 -14.97 -2.05
CA ARG A 367 7.21 -16.26 -2.74
C ARG A 367 7.26 -16.07 -4.25
N VAL A 368 7.78 -17.06 -4.95
CA VAL A 368 7.66 -17.14 -6.41
C VAL A 368 6.43 -17.96 -6.76
N ILE A 369 5.63 -17.46 -7.70
CA ILE A 369 4.45 -18.18 -8.21
C ILE A 369 4.56 -18.27 -9.73
N GLU A 370 4.69 -19.50 -10.21
CA GLU A 370 4.79 -19.78 -11.64
C GLU A 370 3.40 -19.87 -12.28
N VAL A 371 3.19 -19.12 -13.35
CA VAL A 371 2.07 -19.33 -14.28
C VAL A 371 2.45 -20.46 -15.23
N THR A 372 1.70 -21.55 -15.14
CA THR A 372 1.97 -22.80 -15.87
C THR A 372 0.85 -23.18 -16.84
N ASN A 373 -0.25 -22.44 -16.90
CA ASN A 373 -1.30 -22.61 -17.92
C ASN A 373 -1.93 -21.27 -18.33
N LEU A 374 -2.77 -21.31 -19.36
CA LEU A 374 -3.43 -20.13 -19.95
C LEU A 374 -4.93 -20.05 -19.60
N ASP A 375 -5.38 -20.88 -18.66
CA ASP A 375 -6.76 -20.90 -18.20
C ASP A 375 -7.05 -19.61 -17.40
N ASP A 376 -8.30 -19.14 -17.40
CA ASP A 376 -8.67 -17.92 -16.66
C ASP A 376 -8.44 -18.07 -15.15
N ALA A 377 -8.71 -19.26 -14.61
CA ALA A 377 -8.70 -19.52 -13.17
C ALA A 377 -8.22 -20.93 -12.83
N GLY A 378 -7.93 -21.16 -11.53
CA GLY A 378 -7.47 -22.43 -11.00
C GLY A 378 -5.94 -22.50 -10.81
N PRO A 379 -5.42 -23.58 -10.19
CA PRO A 379 -3.99 -23.72 -9.94
C PRO A 379 -3.16 -23.55 -11.23
N GLY A 380 -2.06 -22.79 -11.14
CA GLY A 380 -1.17 -22.51 -12.27
C GLY A 380 -1.63 -21.40 -13.22
N SER A 381 -2.82 -20.82 -13.02
CA SER A 381 -3.31 -19.67 -13.80
C SER A 381 -2.72 -18.34 -13.31
N LEU A 382 -2.71 -17.33 -14.19
CA LEU A 382 -2.36 -15.95 -13.80
C LEU A 382 -3.29 -15.41 -12.71
N ARG A 383 -4.58 -15.72 -12.76
CA ARG A 383 -5.55 -15.26 -11.74
C ARG A 383 -5.20 -15.79 -10.35
N ALA A 384 -4.90 -17.08 -10.23
CA ALA A 384 -4.52 -17.67 -8.95
C ALA A 384 -3.25 -17.01 -8.37
N ALA A 385 -2.29 -16.64 -9.22
CA ALA A 385 -1.07 -15.96 -8.80
C ALA A 385 -1.34 -14.50 -8.36
N VAL A 386 -2.18 -13.77 -9.11
CA VAL A 386 -2.54 -12.37 -8.81
C VAL A 386 -3.38 -12.27 -7.53
N GLU A 387 -4.35 -13.17 -7.33
CA GLU A 387 -5.27 -13.16 -6.18
C GLU A 387 -4.65 -13.76 -4.92
N ALA A 388 -3.44 -14.34 -4.99
CA ALA A 388 -2.72 -14.82 -3.82
C ALA A 388 -2.39 -13.68 -2.84
N GLU A 389 -2.35 -14.01 -1.55
CA GLU A 389 -1.97 -13.10 -0.46
C GLU A 389 -0.46 -13.18 -0.13
N GLY A 390 0.04 -12.15 0.54
CA GLY A 390 1.45 -12.00 0.93
C GLY A 390 2.36 -11.51 -0.20
N PRO A 391 3.62 -11.15 0.09
CA PRO A 391 4.59 -10.77 -0.93
C PRO A 391 4.84 -11.90 -1.94
N ARG A 392 4.71 -11.60 -3.23
CA ARG A 392 4.97 -12.57 -4.31
C ARG A 392 5.43 -11.97 -5.62
N THR A 393 6.28 -12.72 -6.32
CA THR A 393 6.72 -12.46 -7.69
C THR A 393 6.12 -13.52 -8.60
N VAL A 394 5.40 -13.08 -9.63
CA VAL A 394 4.76 -13.93 -10.63
C VAL A 394 5.66 -14.02 -11.85
N VAL A 395 6.07 -15.24 -12.17
CA VAL A 395 6.88 -15.59 -13.34
C VAL A 395 6.10 -16.51 -14.28
N PHE A 396 6.50 -16.61 -15.54
CA PHE A 396 5.74 -17.33 -16.57
C PHE A 396 6.55 -18.48 -17.17
N ASN A 397 6.07 -19.71 -16.95
CA ASN A 397 6.58 -20.93 -17.60
C ASN A 397 5.82 -21.28 -18.87
N VAL A 398 4.85 -20.45 -19.26
CA VAL A 398 4.04 -20.60 -20.47
C VAL A 398 3.90 -19.26 -21.20
N SER A 399 3.84 -19.29 -22.53
CA SER A 399 3.47 -18.15 -23.37
C SER A 399 2.13 -18.38 -24.03
N GLY A 400 1.48 -17.32 -24.52
CA GLY A 400 0.24 -17.45 -25.28
C GLY A 400 -0.79 -16.39 -24.96
N LEU A 401 -2.01 -16.68 -25.42
CA LEU A 401 -3.18 -15.84 -25.24
C LEU A 401 -4.00 -16.31 -24.03
N ILE A 402 -4.06 -15.50 -22.97
CA ILE A 402 -4.94 -15.73 -21.83
C ILE A 402 -6.29 -15.09 -22.13
N THR A 403 -7.33 -15.92 -22.22
CA THR A 403 -8.71 -15.45 -22.44
C THR A 403 -9.42 -15.36 -21.10
N LEU A 404 -9.57 -14.15 -20.58
CA LEU A 404 -10.23 -13.96 -19.29
C LEU A 404 -11.75 -14.14 -19.42
N GLU A 405 -12.36 -14.66 -18.35
CA GLU A 405 -13.82 -14.79 -18.22
C GLU A 405 -14.43 -13.66 -17.38
N SER A 406 -13.60 -12.96 -16.61
CA SER A 406 -13.97 -11.79 -15.81
C SER A 406 -12.78 -10.87 -15.59
N ARG A 407 -13.01 -9.65 -15.09
CA ARG A 407 -11.94 -8.69 -14.78
C ARG A 407 -10.93 -9.32 -13.81
N LEU A 408 -9.63 -9.15 -14.06
CA LEU A 408 -8.58 -9.57 -13.15
C LEU A 408 -8.08 -8.35 -12.37
N ILE A 409 -8.40 -8.31 -11.07
CA ILE A 409 -8.14 -7.13 -10.24
C ILE A 409 -7.10 -7.45 -9.18
N VAL A 410 -5.99 -6.73 -9.19
CA VAL A 410 -4.98 -6.77 -8.13
C VAL A 410 -5.52 -6.02 -6.91
N ARG A 411 -5.77 -6.75 -5.82
CA ARG A 411 -6.21 -6.20 -4.52
C ARG A 411 -5.17 -6.37 -3.41
N ASN A 412 -4.40 -7.46 -3.46
CA ASN A 412 -3.41 -7.78 -2.44
C ASN A 412 -2.07 -7.08 -2.74
N PRO A 413 -1.48 -6.38 -1.77
CA PRO A 413 -0.25 -5.60 -1.95
C PRO A 413 0.97 -6.49 -2.14
N PHE A 414 2.13 -5.89 -2.43
CA PHE A 414 3.41 -6.58 -2.58
C PHE A 414 3.40 -7.63 -3.71
N LEU A 415 3.13 -7.18 -4.94
CA LEU A 415 3.07 -8.02 -6.14
C LEU A 415 4.07 -7.55 -7.17
N THR A 416 4.89 -8.45 -7.72
CA THR A 416 5.56 -8.24 -9.01
C THR A 416 4.94 -9.17 -10.05
N ILE A 417 4.48 -8.66 -11.19
CA ILE A 417 4.16 -9.48 -12.37
C ILE A 417 5.25 -9.26 -13.41
N ALA A 418 6.09 -10.27 -13.62
CA ALA A 418 7.28 -10.19 -14.46
C ALA A 418 7.04 -10.83 -15.84
N GLY A 419 6.30 -10.13 -16.71
CA GLY A 419 5.94 -10.62 -18.05
C GLY A 419 7.13 -10.98 -18.94
N GLN A 420 8.30 -10.38 -18.70
CA GLN A 420 9.53 -10.65 -19.44
C GLN A 420 10.08 -12.07 -19.27
N THR A 421 9.60 -12.82 -18.26
CA THR A 421 10.02 -14.21 -18.00
C THR A 421 9.38 -15.22 -18.94
N ALA A 422 8.24 -14.87 -19.55
CA ALA A 422 7.50 -15.77 -20.43
C ALA A 422 8.36 -16.25 -21.61
N PRO A 423 8.22 -17.51 -22.07
CA PRO A 423 8.89 -17.99 -23.27
C PRO A 423 8.30 -17.35 -24.55
N GLY A 424 8.90 -17.70 -25.70
CA GLY A 424 8.35 -17.38 -27.02
C GLY A 424 8.00 -15.91 -27.23
N ARG A 425 6.75 -15.66 -27.66
CA ARG A 425 6.20 -14.31 -27.91
C ARG A 425 5.62 -13.63 -26.65
N GLY A 426 5.72 -14.27 -25.48
CA GLY A 426 5.19 -13.75 -24.22
C GLY A 426 3.69 -13.92 -24.04
N ILE A 427 3.10 -13.07 -23.19
CA ILE A 427 1.67 -13.14 -22.80
C ILE A 427 0.88 -12.00 -23.42
N CYS A 428 -0.25 -12.35 -24.03
CA CYS A 428 -1.31 -11.42 -24.37
C CYS A 428 -2.59 -11.79 -23.62
N ILE A 429 -3.25 -10.79 -23.04
CA ILE A 429 -4.48 -10.95 -22.28
C ILE A 429 -5.64 -10.33 -23.07
N ARG A 430 -6.76 -11.05 -23.19
CA ARG A 430 -7.93 -10.60 -23.94
C ARG A 430 -9.27 -10.81 -23.23
N THR A 431 -10.31 -10.27 -23.86
CA THR A 431 -11.72 -10.29 -23.45
C THR A 431 -11.99 -9.41 -22.24
N PHE A 432 -11.25 -9.56 -21.15
CA PHE A 432 -11.32 -8.68 -19.98
C PHE A 432 -9.97 -8.03 -19.68
N ASN A 433 -10.04 -7.04 -18.80
CA ASN A 433 -8.95 -6.14 -18.47
C ASN A 433 -8.23 -6.59 -17.18
N VAL A 434 -6.97 -6.15 -17.01
CA VAL A 434 -6.16 -6.42 -15.81
C VAL A 434 -5.71 -5.09 -15.22
N GLY A 435 -5.93 -4.87 -13.92
CA GLY A 435 -5.51 -3.65 -13.26
C GLY A 435 -5.60 -3.73 -11.75
N MET A 436 -5.23 -2.64 -11.08
CA MET A 436 -5.24 -2.54 -9.62
C MET A 436 -6.48 -1.78 -9.13
N LEU A 437 -6.94 -2.15 -7.94
CA LEU A 437 -7.95 -1.40 -7.20
C LEU A 437 -7.63 -1.41 -5.71
N GLY A 438 -7.08 -0.30 -5.21
CA GLY A 438 -6.78 -0.11 -3.78
C GLY A 438 -5.54 -0.87 -3.28
N ALA A 439 -4.73 -1.45 -4.16
CA ALA A 439 -3.51 -2.15 -3.79
C ALA A 439 -2.34 -1.17 -3.57
N HIS A 440 -1.26 -1.64 -2.95
CA HIS A 440 0.00 -0.88 -2.87
C HIS A 440 1.21 -1.78 -3.07
N ASP A 441 2.36 -1.18 -3.41
CA ASP A 441 3.62 -1.88 -3.66
C ASP A 441 3.49 -2.93 -4.78
N VAL A 442 2.92 -2.51 -5.91
CA VAL A 442 2.74 -3.39 -7.08
C VAL A 442 3.60 -2.94 -8.25
N ILE A 443 4.32 -3.90 -8.83
CA ILE A 443 5.11 -3.79 -10.05
C ILE A 443 4.45 -4.65 -11.13
N ILE A 444 4.15 -4.10 -12.31
CA ILE A 444 3.73 -4.87 -13.47
C ILE A 444 4.61 -4.49 -14.65
N ARG A 445 5.27 -5.48 -15.26
CA ARG A 445 6.17 -5.27 -16.40
C ARG A 445 5.86 -6.20 -17.57
N HIS A 446 6.04 -5.70 -18.79
CA HIS A 446 6.09 -6.51 -20.02
C HIS A 446 4.87 -7.42 -20.26
N LEU A 447 3.66 -6.89 -20.04
CA LEU A 447 2.40 -7.56 -20.42
C LEU A 447 1.69 -6.84 -21.56
N ARG A 448 0.93 -7.59 -22.35
CA ARG A 448 -0.03 -7.05 -23.31
C ARG A 448 -1.46 -7.24 -22.81
N VAL A 449 -2.23 -6.16 -22.80
CA VAL A 449 -3.66 -6.20 -22.49
C VAL A 449 -4.43 -5.63 -23.67
N ARG A 450 -5.15 -6.53 -24.36
CA ARG A 450 -5.97 -6.21 -25.52
C ARG A 450 -7.35 -6.84 -25.36
N PRO A 451 -8.27 -6.20 -24.61
CA PRO A 451 -9.56 -6.81 -24.30
C PRO A 451 -10.41 -7.04 -25.56
N GLY A 452 -10.37 -6.11 -26.52
CA GLY A 452 -11.32 -6.08 -27.64
C GLY A 452 -12.75 -5.86 -27.15
N ASN A 453 -13.72 -5.82 -28.07
CA ASN A 453 -15.13 -5.61 -27.73
C ASN A 453 -15.90 -6.92 -27.39
N LEU A 454 -15.17 -8.00 -27.07
CA LEU A 454 -15.71 -9.36 -26.95
C LEU A 454 -16.56 -9.60 -25.70
N ALA A 455 -16.25 -8.94 -24.58
CA ALA A 455 -16.97 -9.15 -23.31
C ALA A 455 -18.41 -8.61 -23.32
N GLY A 456 -18.82 -7.91 -24.39
CA GLY A 456 -20.17 -7.36 -24.51
C GLY A 456 -20.46 -6.23 -23.50
N GLN A 457 -19.44 -5.69 -22.84
CA GLN A 457 -19.53 -4.58 -21.90
C GLN A 457 -18.40 -3.58 -22.13
N THR A 458 -18.54 -2.37 -21.60
CA THR A 458 -17.49 -1.34 -21.65
C THR A 458 -16.36 -1.69 -20.68
N LEU A 459 -15.14 -1.74 -21.21
CA LEU A 459 -13.93 -2.02 -20.44
C LEU A 459 -12.84 -0.96 -20.65
N ASP A 460 -12.12 -0.69 -19.56
CA ASP A 460 -10.80 -0.09 -19.59
C ASP A 460 -9.73 -1.14 -19.96
N GLY A 461 -8.47 -0.72 -20.11
CA GLY A 461 -7.33 -1.62 -20.36
C GLY A 461 -6.59 -2.01 -19.07
N MET A 462 -5.68 -1.16 -18.61
CA MET A 462 -4.99 -1.32 -17.32
C MET A 462 -5.26 -0.13 -16.42
N GLY A 463 -4.92 -0.24 -15.13
CA GLY A 463 -5.10 0.88 -14.23
C GLY A 463 -4.52 0.68 -12.85
N MET A 464 -4.46 1.78 -12.12
CA MET A 464 -3.94 1.91 -10.76
C MET A 464 -4.96 2.59 -9.84
N ALA A 465 -6.24 2.32 -10.03
CA ALA A 465 -7.31 3.00 -9.31
C ALA A 465 -7.10 2.87 -7.79
N SER A 466 -7.14 4.00 -7.09
CA SER A 466 -6.95 4.07 -5.63
C SER A 466 -5.67 3.42 -5.08
N SER A 467 -4.66 3.17 -5.94
CA SER A 467 -3.45 2.45 -5.58
C SER A 467 -2.31 3.38 -5.18
N ASP A 468 -1.30 2.87 -4.47
CA ASP A 468 -0.20 3.66 -3.91
C ASP A 468 1.13 2.93 -3.96
N HIS A 469 2.22 3.65 -4.21
CA HIS A 469 3.55 3.08 -4.45
C HIS A 469 3.49 1.95 -5.49
N CYS A 470 2.98 2.26 -6.69
CA CYS A 470 2.84 1.29 -7.78
C CYS A 470 3.51 1.78 -9.06
N ILE A 471 4.02 0.82 -9.85
CA ILE A 471 4.65 1.08 -11.14
C ILE A 471 4.17 0.09 -12.21
N ILE A 472 3.78 0.64 -13.37
CA ILE A 472 3.56 -0.12 -14.61
C ILE A 472 4.63 0.36 -15.59
N ASP A 473 5.43 -0.59 -16.08
CA ASP A 473 6.56 -0.35 -16.97
C ASP A 473 6.51 -1.29 -18.18
N HIS A 474 6.81 -0.78 -19.38
CA HIS A 474 6.88 -1.60 -20.60
C HIS A 474 5.66 -2.49 -20.88
N CYS A 475 4.45 -2.03 -20.57
CA CYS A 475 3.23 -2.72 -20.98
C CYS A 475 2.74 -2.22 -22.35
N SER A 476 1.97 -3.04 -23.05
CA SER A 476 1.21 -2.61 -24.24
C SER A 476 -0.28 -2.75 -23.99
N ILE A 477 -1.03 -1.68 -24.22
CA ILE A 477 -2.45 -1.62 -23.97
C ILE A 477 -3.15 -1.18 -25.25
N SER A 478 -4.14 -1.96 -25.70
CA SER A 478 -4.86 -1.66 -26.93
C SER A 478 -6.29 -2.15 -26.91
N TRP A 479 -7.10 -1.69 -27.86
CA TRP A 479 -8.42 -2.23 -28.18
C TRP A 479 -9.44 -2.18 -27.02
N THR A 480 -9.39 -1.09 -26.25
CA THR A 480 -10.29 -0.79 -25.14
C THR A 480 -11.49 0.02 -25.61
N GLN A 481 -12.57 0.08 -24.81
CA GLN A 481 -13.80 0.80 -25.20
C GLN A 481 -14.06 2.08 -24.39
N ASP A 482 -13.56 2.18 -23.16
CA ASP A 482 -13.55 3.42 -22.38
C ASP A 482 -12.13 4.00 -22.34
N GLU A 483 -11.35 3.76 -21.29
CA GLU A 483 -9.98 4.28 -21.17
C GLU A 483 -8.94 3.15 -21.25
N ALA A 484 -7.90 3.28 -22.08
CA ALA A 484 -6.83 2.28 -22.07
C ALA A 484 -6.08 2.25 -20.74
N PHE A 485 -5.83 3.41 -20.12
CA PHE A 485 -5.25 3.49 -18.78
C PHE A 485 -6.06 4.38 -17.82
N SER A 486 -6.23 3.96 -16.57
CA SER A 486 -6.91 4.77 -15.54
C SER A 486 -6.21 4.71 -14.17
N SER A 487 -5.93 5.86 -13.56
CA SER A 487 -5.33 5.95 -12.21
C SER A 487 -6.09 6.91 -11.26
N ARG A 488 -7.40 7.02 -11.44
CA ARG A 488 -8.23 7.87 -10.58
C ARG A 488 -8.10 7.46 -9.11
N GLY A 489 -7.90 8.47 -8.24
CA GLY A 489 -7.74 8.29 -6.80
C GLY A 489 -6.42 7.63 -6.36
N ALA A 490 -5.50 7.35 -7.29
CA ALA A 490 -4.17 6.86 -6.94
C ALA A 490 -3.40 7.87 -6.07
N ARG A 491 -2.34 7.40 -5.41
CA ARG A 491 -1.46 8.23 -4.58
C ARG A 491 -0.10 8.42 -5.25
N ASN A 492 0.93 7.67 -4.89
CA ASN A 492 2.28 7.80 -5.45
C ASN A 492 2.51 6.74 -6.53
N ILE A 493 2.47 7.11 -7.81
CA ILE A 493 2.50 6.12 -8.90
C ILE A 493 3.39 6.55 -10.07
N THR A 494 3.84 5.55 -10.85
CA THR A 494 4.52 5.76 -12.14
C THR A 494 3.88 4.89 -13.23
N LEU A 495 3.63 5.49 -14.39
CA LEU A 495 3.45 4.81 -15.66
C LEU A 495 4.59 5.21 -16.59
N GLN A 496 5.48 4.26 -16.89
CA GLN A 496 6.63 4.52 -17.75
C GLN A 496 6.71 3.55 -18.92
N ARG A 497 7.32 3.99 -20.03
CA ARG A 497 7.66 3.16 -21.21
C ARG A 497 6.52 2.29 -21.73
N THR A 498 5.27 2.70 -21.50
CA THR A 498 4.08 1.95 -21.88
C THR A 498 3.58 2.42 -23.25
N LEU A 499 3.21 1.47 -24.10
CA LEU A 499 2.58 1.72 -25.39
C LEU A 499 1.05 1.63 -25.21
N ILE A 500 0.35 2.74 -25.43
CA ILE A 500 -1.10 2.81 -25.47
C ILE A 500 -1.52 3.13 -26.89
N SER A 501 -2.19 2.19 -27.55
CA SER A 501 -2.57 2.36 -28.95
C SER A 501 -3.96 1.88 -29.28
N GLU A 502 -4.58 2.52 -30.27
CA GLU A 502 -5.76 1.98 -30.95
C GLU A 502 -6.90 1.61 -29.97
N ALA A 503 -7.20 2.52 -29.04
CA ALA A 503 -8.47 2.48 -28.32
C ALA A 503 -9.64 2.52 -29.32
N LEU A 504 -10.58 1.60 -29.19
CA LEU A 504 -11.62 1.39 -30.19
C LEU A 504 -12.61 2.56 -30.18
N ASN A 505 -12.87 3.14 -31.35
CA ASN A 505 -13.54 4.43 -31.45
C ASN A 505 -15.06 4.31 -31.40
N ALA A 506 -15.73 3.72 -32.39
CA ALA A 506 -17.19 3.50 -32.36
C ALA A 506 -17.57 2.08 -31.87
N ALA A 507 -17.06 1.68 -30.71
CA ALA A 507 -17.07 0.29 -30.24
C ALA A 507 -18.27 -0.13 -29.37
N GLY A 508 -19.36 0.63 -29.37
CA GLY A 508 -20.58 0.28 -28.61
C GLY A 508 -20.50 0.52 -27.10
N HIS A 509 -19.88 1.64 -26.70
CA HIS A 509 -19.78 2.05 -25.30
C HIS A 509 -21.16 2.12 -24.60
N LYS A 510 -21.36 1.37 -23.51
CA LYS A 510 -22.68 1.12 -22.89
C LYS A 510 -23.35 2.33 -22.24
N LYS A 511 -22.59 3.36 -21.87
CA LYS A 511 -23.17 4.62 -21.33
C LYS A 511 -23.67 5.59 -22.40
N TYR A 512 -23.38 5.35 -23.69
CA TYR A 512 -23.67 6.30 -24.77
C TYR A 512 -24.50 5.67 -25.88
N PRO A 513 -25.19 6.47 -26.71
CA PRO A 513 -25.90 5.97 -27.87
C PRO A 513 -24.97 5.19 -28.83
N PRO A 514 -25.49 4.19 -29.57
CA PRO A 514 -24.73 3.46 -30.58
C PRO A 514 -24.04 4.39 -31.59
N GLY A 515 -22.82 4.05 -31.99
CA GLY A 515 -22.00 4.86 -32.91
C GLY A 515 -21.28 6.05 -32.29
N THR A 516 -21.46 6.31 -30.98
CA THR A 516 -20.69 7.34 -30.27
C THR A 516 -19.19 6.99 -30.27
N GLN A 517 -18.36 7.94 -30.69
CA GLN A 517 -16.90 7.81 -30.77
C GLN A 517 -16.25 8.06 -29.40
N HIS A 518 -15.56 7.04 -28.88
CA HIS A 518 -15.00 7.02 -27.52
C HIS A 518 -13.63 6.32 -27.43
N GLY A 519 -12.82 6.34 -28.49
CA GLY A 519 -11.49 5.72 -28.48
C GLY A 519 -10.47 6.53 -27.67
N TYR A 520 -10.45 6.38 -26.34
CA TYR A 520 -9.68 7.22 -25.42
C TYR A 520 -8.48 6.53 -24.80
N ALA A 521 -7.35 7.24 -24.75
CA ALA A 521 -6.10 6.69 -24.25
C ALA A 521 -6.10 6.56 -22.72
N ALA A 522 -6.24 7.67 -21.98
CA ALA A 522 -6.05 7.59 -20.53
C ALA A 522 -6.80 8.66 -19.71
N SER A 523 -7.16 8.28 -18.49
CA SER A 523 -7.60 9.16 -17.40
C SER A 523 -6.66 9.04 -16.19
N ILE A 524 -5.80 10.04 -16.00
CA ILE A 524 -4.71 9.99 -15.05
C ILE A 524 -4.96 10.84 -13.81
N GLY A 525 -4.67 10.26 -12.65
CA GLY A 525 -4.69 10.89 -11.34
C GLY A 525 -3.51 10.44 -10.49
N GLY A 526 -3.51 10.84 -9.23
CA GLY A 526 -2.39 10.66 -8.31
C GLY A 526 -2.36 11.78 -7.27
N ASN A 527 -2.06 11.48 -6.00
CA ASN A 527 -1.56 12.50 -5.08
C ASN A 527 -0.30 13.12 -5.68
N VAL A 528 0.60 12.24 -6.17
CA VAL A 528 1.58 12.57 -7.20
C VAL A 528 1.71 11.41 -8.20
N GLY A 529 1.40 11.64 -9.47
CA GLY A 529 1.53 10.65 -10.55
C GLY A 529 2.59 11.06 -11.57
N SER A 530 3.52 10.16 -11.88
CA SER A 530 4.52 10.31 -12.95
C SER A 530 4.11 9.55 -14.20
N PHE A 531 4.01 10.25 -15.33
CA PHE A 531 3.64 9.70 -16.63
C PHE A 531 4.69 10.10 -17.64
N HIS A 532 5.63 9.20 -17.93
CA HIS A 532 6.78 9.55 -18.76
C HIS A 532 7.25 8.47 -19.72
N HIS A 533 7.88 8.93 -20.81
CA HIS A 533 8.44 8.04 -21.84
C HIS A 533 7.40 7.06 -22.42
N ASN A 534 6.12 7.40 -22.38
CA ASN A 534 5.06 6.57 -22.94
C ASN A 534 4.80 6.94 -24.41
N LEU A 535 4.31 5.98 -25.19
CA LEU A 535 3.80 6.20 -26.54
C LEU A 535 2.28 6.09 -26.53
N LEU A 536 1.61 7.16 -26.95
CA LEU A 536 0.16 7.20 -27.13
C LEU A 536 -0.14 7.41 -28.61
N ALA A 537 -0.51 6.36 -29.32
CA ALA A 537 -0.66 6.40 -30.77
C ALA A 537 -2.07 5.97 -31.19
N HIS A 538 -2.65 6.61 -32.21
CA HIS A 538 -3.90 6.13 -32.80
C HIS A 538 -5.07 6.09 -31.78
N ASN A 539 -5.13 7.07 -30.87
CA ASN A 539 -6.25 7.23 -29.94
C ASN A 539 -6.99 8.53 -30.24
N ALA A 540 -8.31 8.45 -30.45
CA ALA A 540 -9.12 9.58 -30.92
C ALA A 540 -9.12 10.79 -29.98
N GLY A 541 -8.98 10.55 -28.67
CA GLY A 541 -9.01 11.59 -27.65
C GLY A 541 -8.36 11.18 -26.33
N ARG A 542 -8.29 12.13 -25.38
CA ARG A 542 -7.76 11.93 -24.01
C ARG A 542 -6.38 11.26 -24.02
N ASN A 543 -5.53 11.75 -24.92
CA ASN A 543 -4.10 11.42 -24.93
C ASN A 543 -3.35 12.10 -23.78
N TRP A 544 -4.06 12.76 -22.86
CA TRP A 544 -4.10 12.47 -21.42
C TRP A 544 -5.36 13.16 -20.87
N SER A 545 -6.22 12.49 -20.10
CA SER A 545 -7.26 13.20 -19.33
C SER A 545 -6.79 13.41 -17.90
N LEU A 546 -6.60 14.66 -17.50
CA LEU A 546 -6.17 15.05 -16.17
C LEU A 546 -7.37 14.94 -15.21
N ALA A 547 -7.34 13.92 -14.37
CA ALA A 547 -8.36 13.58 -13.38
C ALA A 547 -7.76 13.64 -11.96
N GLY A 548 -7.21 14.79 -11.59
CA GLY A 548 -6.47 15.01 -10.33
C GLY A 548 -7.30 14.80 -9.05
N GLY A 549 -8.62 14.63 -9.16
CA GLY A 549 -9.54 14.48 -8.05
C GLY A 549 -9.90 15.81 -7.40
N ILE A 550 -10.79 15.75 -6.41
CA ILE A 550 -11.22 16.90 -5.60
C ILE A 550 -11.23 16.54 -4.12
N ASP A 551 -10.93 17.49 -3.25
CA ASP A 551 -11.10 17.38 -1.81
C ASP A 551 -12.56 17.68 -1.39
N ARG A 552 -12.83 17.63 -0.08
CA ARG A 552 -14.17 17.89 0.49
C ARG A 552 -14.64 19.33 0.35
N ALA A 553 -13.72 20.27 0.20
CA ALA A 553 -14.06 21.66 -0.10
C ALA A 553 -14.29 21.86 -1.61
N ASN A 554 -14.41 20.75 -2.37
CA ASN A 554 -14.48 20.72 -3.82
C ASN A 554 -13.25 21.33 -4.50
N ARG A 555 -12.07 21.33 -3.86
CA ARG A 555 -10.86 21.87 -4.50
C ARG A 555 -10.12 20.77 -5.22
N HIS A 556 -9.60 21.05 -6.42
CA HIS A 556 -8.70 20.16 -7.13
C HIS A 556 -7.53 19.78 -6.23
N ILE A 557 -7.17 18.49 -6.30
CA ILE A 557 -6.00 17.93 -5.63
C ILE A 557 -5.10 17.27 -6.68
N GLY A 558 -4.06 16.59 -6.19
CA GLY A 558 -3.15 15.83 -7.02
C GLY A 558 -2.07 16.67 -7.70
N ALA A 559 -0.99 15.99 -8.05
CA ALA A 559 0.13 16.55 -8.79
C ALA A 559 0.51 15.60 -9.93
N MET A 560 0.53 16.10 -11.17
CA MET A 560 0.80 15.27 -12.34
C MET A 560 2.13 15.70 -12.97
N ASP A 561 3.05 14.76 -13.16
CA ASP A 561 4.29 14.96 -13.89
C ASP A 561 4.23 14.25 -15.24
N LEU A 562 3.82 14.97 -16.27
CA LEU A 562 3.72 14.50 -17.64
C LEU A 562 4.93 14.97 -18.43
N ARG A 563 5.84 14.05 -18.74
CA ARG A 563 7.04 14.43 -19.47
C ARG A 563 7.57 13.39 -20.42
N ASN A 564 8.29 13.83 -21.44
CA ASN A 564 8.97 12.93 -22.38
C ASN A 564 8.04 11.93 -23.09
N ASN A 565 6.72 12.19 -23.16
CA ASN A 565 5.78 11.32 -23.84
C ASN A 565 5.73 11.64 -25.33
N VAL A 566 5.42 10.62 -26.14
CA VAL A 566 5.19 10.77 -27.58
C VAL A 566 3.72 10.51 -27.88
N VAL A 567 3.07 11.41 -28.59
CA VAL A 567 1.65 11.31 -28.95
C VAL A 567 1.48 11.40 -30.47
N PHE A 568 0.76 10.46 -31.06
CA PHE A 568 0.58 10.37 -32.51
C PHE A 568 -0.87 10.11 -32.93
N ASN A 569 -1.31 10.75 -34.01
CA ASN A 569 -2.56 10.47 -34.73
C ASN A 569 -3.84 10.48 -33.86
N TRP A 570 -4.05 11.55 -33.07
CA TRP A 570 -5.32 11.79 -32.37
C TRP A 570 -6.34 12.45 -33.29
N LYS A 571 -7.62 12.53 -32.89
CA LYS A 571 -8.69 13.18 -33.68
C LYS A 571 -9.09 14.55 -33.12
N SER A 572 -9.74 14.55 -31.97
CA SER A 572 -10.50 15.69 -31.47
C SER A 572 -9.97 16.28 -30.16
N ARG A 573 -9.13 15.52 -29.43
CA ARG A 573 -8.55 15.93 -28.15
C ARG A 573 -7.15 15.33 -27.96
N ALA A 574 -6.23 16.13 -27.45
CA ALA A 574 -4.93 15.67 -26.98
C ALA A 574 -4.97 15.51 -25.45
N THR A 575 -4.37 16.42 -24.69
CA THR A 575 -4.43 16.46 -23.22
C THR A 575 -5.45 17.48 -22.74
N ASP A 576 -6.36 17.09 -21.85
CA ASP A 576 -7.41 17.96 -21.29
C ASP A 576 -7.78 17.60 -19.84
N GLY A 577 -8.46 18.51 -19.13
CA GLY A 577 -8.93 18.29 -17.76
C GLY A 577 -8.21 19.16 -16.73
N GLY A 578 -8.13 18.69 -15.48
CA GLY A 578 -7.60 19.46 -14.37
C GLY A 578 -6.97 18.64 -13.24
N ALA A 579 -5.90 19.18 -12.66
CA ALA A 579 -5.33 18.79 -11.38
C ALA A 579 -4.79 20.04 -10.68
N ALA A 580 -4.52 19.97 -9.37
CA ALA A 580 -4.04 21.13 -8.62
C ALA A 580 -2.68 21.63 -9.15
N ARG A 581 -1.80 20.70 -9.50
CA ARG A 581 -0.42 20.97 -9.93
C ARG A 581 -0.07 20.09 -11.12
N VAL A 582 0.37 20.67 -12.22
CA VAL A 582 0.72 19.92 -13.44
C VAL A 582 2.07 20.37 -13.95
N GLN A 583 2.98 19.43 -14.16
CA GLN A 583 4.19 19.64 -14.96
C GLN A 583 3.98 18.97 -16.31
N PHE A 584 4.10 19.73 -17.39
CA PHE A 584 3.90 19.28 -18.76
C PHE A 584 5.14 19.64 -19.59
N VAL A 585 6.11 18.73 -19.63
CA VAL A 585 7.50 19.04 -19.99
C VAL A 585 8.02 18.13 -21.11
N ASN A 586 8.56 18.70 -22.18
CA ASN A 586 9.28 17.98 -23.23
C ASN A 586 8.50 16.81 -23.87
N ASN A 587 7.19 16.94 -24.02
CA ASN A 587 6.36 15.98 -24.75
C ASN A 587 6.43 16.28 -26.26
N TYR A 588 6.33 15.23 -27.08
CA TYR A 588 6.38 15.32 -28.53
C TYR A 588 5.04 14.91 -29.15
N TYR A 589 4.35 15.85 -29.78
CA TYR A 589 3.08 15.64 -30.45
C TYR A 589 3.28 15.62 -31.96
N LYS A 590 2.98 14.49 -32.60
CA LYS A 590 3.04 14.32 -34.06
C LYS A 590 1.64 14.19 -34.64
N PRO A 591 1.14 15.20 -35.37
CA PRO A 591 -0.11 15.07 -36.12
C PRO A 591 -0.04 13.89 -37.11
N GLY A 592 -1.15 13.17 -37.25
CA GLY A 592 -1.30 12.07 -38.21
C GLY A 592 -2.52 12.24 -39.11
N PRO A 593 -2.82 11.26 -39.98
CA PRO A 593 -3.94 11.30 -40.92
C PRO A 593 -5.32 11.61 -40.31
N ALA A 594 -5.58 11.26 -39.05
CA ALA A 594 -6.85 11.55 -38.37
C ALA A 594 -6.89 12.89 -37.63
N THR A 595 -5.76 13.60 -37.54
CA THR A 595 -5.61 14.78 -36.69
C THR A 595 -6.37 15.99 -37.22
N ALA A 596 -7.39 16.38 -36.45
CA ALA A 596 -8.21 17.57 -36.69
C ALA A 596 -8.12 18.61 -35.56
N HIS A 597 -7.42 18.28 -34.46
CA HIS A 597 -7.25 19.13 -33.29
C HIS A 597 -5.78 19.46 -33.10
N PHE A 598 -5.42 20.73 -32.95
CA PHE A 598 -4.03 21.17 -32.94
C PHE A 598 -3.67 21.96 -31.68
N TYR A 599 -4.24 21.53 -30.56
CA TYR A 599 -3.81 21.93 -29.22
C TYR A 599 -3.37 20.66 -28.49
N GLU A 600 -2.15 20.66 -27.95
CA GLU A 600 -1.58 19.57 -27.16
C GLU A 600 -2.13 19.58 -25.73
N LEU A 601 -2.41 20.76 -25.15
CA LEU A 601 -2.92 20.93 -23.79
C LEU A 601 -4.13 21.87 -23.75
N VAL A 602 -5.23 21.40 -23.18
CA VAL A 602 -6.48 22.15 -23.01
C VAL A 602 -6.92 22.10 -21.55
N PRO A 603 -6.35 22.94 -20.67
CA PRO A 603 -6.77 22.97 -19.27
C PRO A 603 -8.22 23.39 -19.16
N GLN A 604 -8.94 22.66 -18.33
CA GLN A 604 -10.31 22.98 -17.97
C GLN A 604 -10.26 23.72 -16.64
N PHE A 605 -10.19 25.05 -16.72
CA PHE A 605 -10.26 25.91 -15.56
C PHE A 605 -11.71 25.96 -15.08
N GLU A 606 -11.95 25.28 -13.97
CA GLU A 606 -13.26 25.32 -13.33
C GLU A 606 -13.37 26.58 -12.46
N ASN A 607 -14.52 26.77 -11.82
CA ASN A 607 -14.76 27.93 -10.96
C ASN A 607 -13.58 28.07 -9.94
N PRO A 608 -13.03 29.27 -9.70
CA PRO A 608 -11.94 29.48 -8.73
C PRO A 608 -12.19 28.90 -7.32
N ALA A 609 -13.47 28.68 -6.96
CA ALA A 609 -13.86 27.95 -5.75
C ALA A 609 -13.32 26.51 -5.67
N PHE A 610 -12.99 25.89 -6.81
CA PHE A 610 -12.37 24.57 -6.93
C PHE A 610 -10.84 24.61 -6.76
N GLY A 611 -10.28 25.68 -6.20
CA GLY A 611 -8.86 25.78 -5.91
C GLY A 611 -7.98 25.99 -7.16
N PRO A 612 -6.67 26.21 -6.97
CA PRO A 612 -5.78 26.55 -8.07
C PRO A 612 -5.46 25.32 -8.92
N GLN A 613 -5.50 25.47 -10.25
CA GLN A 613 -5.00 24.50 -11.21
C GLN A 613 -3.78 25.12 -11.90
N ILE A 614 -2.58 24.88 -11.37
CA ILE A 614 -1.36 25.57 -11.80
C ILE A 614 -0.49 24.64 -12.62
N TYR A 615 0.06 25.19 -13.70
CA TYR A 615 0.83 24.47 -14.69
C TYR A 615 2.28 24.97 -14.72
N TYR A 616 3.22 24.06 -14.91
CA TYR A 616 4.56 24.33 -15.39
C TYR A 616 4.67 23.69 -16.77
N VAL A 617 4.90 24.49 -17.81
CA VAL A 617 4.90 24.04 -19.20
C VAL A 617 6.22 24.44 -19.84
N ALA A 618 6.98 23.49 -20.37
CA ALA A 618 8.29 23.76 -20.95
C ALA A 618 8.67 22.75 -22.04
N GLY A 619 9.29 23.23 -23.13
CA GLY A 619 9.98 22.41 -24.13
C GLY A 619 9.16 21.37 -24.92
N ASN A 620 7.82 21.44 -24.87
CA ASN A 620 6.95 20.60 -25.70
C ASN A 620 7.03 21.00 -27.18
N VAL A 621 6.82 20.03 -28.06
CA VAL A 621 6.88 20.21 -29.51
C VAL A 621 5.62 19.64 -30.15
N MET A 622 5.06 20.36 -31.11
CA MET A 622 4.10 19.81 -32.08
C MET A 622 4.70 19.88 -33.49
N GLU A 623 4.99 18.72 -34.06
CA GLU A 623 5.65 18.59 -35.36
C GLU A 623 4.88 19.37 -36.44
N GLY A 624 5.60 20.17 -37.22
CA GLY A 624 5.05 21.01 -38.28
C GLY A 624 4.23 22.22 -37.79
N ARG A 625 4.18 22.50 -36.47
CA ARG A 625 3.40 23.62 -35.91
C ARG A 625 4.19 24.52 -34.97
N HIS A 626 4.82 23.98 -33.93
CA HIS A 626 5.63 24.77 -32.99
C HIS A 626 6.77 23.95 -32.38
N GLY A 627 7.88 24.64 -32.09
CA GLY A 627 9.10 24.07 -31.53
C GLY A 627 9.19 24.20 -30.00
N PRO A 628 10.33 23.80 -29.39
CA PRO A 628 10.51 23.68 -27.94
C PRO A 628 10.70 25.01 -27.20
N GLU A 629 10.62 26.15 -27.90
CA GLU A 629 10.88 27.50 -27.38
C GLU A 629 9.88 27.99 -26.30
N GLY A 630 8.85 27.21 -25.92
CA GLY A 630 7.95 27.62 -24.82
C GLY A 630 8.74 27.82 -23.52
N PRO A 631 8.48 28.82 -22.62
CA PRO A 631 7.22 29.49 -22.26
C PRO A 631 7.27 31.04 -22.20
N PHE A 632 8.09 31.72 -23.01
CA PHE A 632 8.17 33.20 -23.04
C PHE A 632 7.34 33.88 -24.16
N GLY A 633 6.39 33.16 -24.77
CA GLY A 633 5.46 33.68 -25.77
C GLY A 633 4.06 33.07 -25.60
N PRO A 634 3.00 33.64 -26.19
CA PRO A 634 1.62 33.20 -25.97
C PRO A 634 1.43 31.77 -26.45
N PHE A 635 1.50 30.79 -25.54
CA PHE A 635 0.82 29.49 -25.54
C PHE A 635 0.46 28.87 -26.90
N VAL A 636 1.42 28.80 -27.82
CA VAL A 636 1.22 28.14 -29.11
C VAL A 636 1.04 26.64 -28.83
N GLY A 637 -0.11 26.09 -29.22
CA GLY A 637 -0.47 24.71 -28.94
C GLY A 637 -1.31 24.47 -27.68
N THR A 638 -1.72 25.48 -26.91
CA THR A 638 -2.65 25.27 -25.79
C THR A 638 -3.91 26.11 -25.90
N ARG A 639 -4.99 25.69 -25.22
CA ARG A 639 -6.26 26.44 -25.18
C ARG A 639 -6.95 26.30 -23.82
N ALA A 640 -7.12 27.39 -23.10
CA ALA A 640 -7.89 27.40 -21.85
C ALA A 640 -9.40 27.28 -22.09
N LYS A 641 -10.11 26.62 -21.15
CA LYS A 641 -11.58 26.61 -21.07
C LYS A 641 -12.05 26.90 -19.64
N PRO A 642 -12.80 27.99 -19.37
CA PRO A 642 -13.09 29.10 -20.28
C PRO A 642 -11.82 29.85 -20.67
N GLU A 643 -11.90 30.68 -21.71
CA GLU A 643 -10.78 31.49 -22.17
C GLU A 643 -10.33 32.45 -21.05
N THR A 644 -9.03 32.45 -20.74
CA THR A 644 -8.48 33.21 -19.61
C THR A 644 -7.03 33.59 -19.86
N ALA A 645 -6.56 34.61 -19.13
CA ALA A 645 -5.17 35.06 -19.17
C ALA A 645 -4.27 34.01 -18.54
N TRP A 646 -3.36 33.47 -19.33
CA TRP A 646 -2.66 32.25 -18.99
C TRP A 646 -1.58 32.46 -17.91
N GLU A 647 -1.01 33.65 -17.82
CA GLU A 647 0.01 34.03 -16.84
C GLU A 647 -0.49 33.85 -15.39
N LYS A 648 -1.81 33.76 -15.19
CA LYS A 648 -2.45 33.50 -13.90
C LYS A 648 -2.35 32.04 -13.43
N TYR A 649 -2.14 31.12 -14.36
CA TYR A 649 -2.20 29.68 -14.12
C TYR A 649 -0.90 28.96 -14.48
N THR A 650 0.16 29.70 -14.82
CA THR A 650 1.49 29.15 -14.99
C THR A 650 2.50 29.69 -14.00
N VAL A 651 3.49 28.85 -13.73
CA VAL A 651 4.70 29.21 -13.00
C VAL A 651 5.93 29.08 -13.89
N PRO A 652 6.98 29.89 -13.66
CA PRO A 652 8.20 29.85 -14.46
C PRO A 652 9.15 28.71 -14.06
N THR A 653 8.89 28.02 -12.95
CA THR A 653 9.72 26.93 -12.42
C THR A 653 8.86 25.72 -12.03
N PRO A 654 9.44 24.51 -12.03
CA PRO A 654 8.80 23.31 -11.52
C PRO A 654 8.13 23.51 -10.16
N TRP A 655 6.87 23.11 -10.03
CA TRP A 655 6.13 23.24 -8.76
C TRP A 655 6.57 22.21 -7.71
N PHE A 656 7.03 21.05 -8.16
CA PHE A 656 7.50 19.97 -7.31
C PHE A 656 8.70 19.28 -7.99
N GLU A 657 9.55 18.66 -7.19
CA GLU A 657 10.69 17.90 -7.70
C GLU A 657 10.21 16.77 -8.63
N SER A 658 10.93 16.53 -9.72
CA SER A 658 10.71 15.35 -10.52
C SER A 658 11.86 14.38 -10.37
N PHE A 659 11.50 13.10 -10.31
CA PHE A 659 12.43 11.99 -10.19
C PHE A 659 12.52 11.22 -11.51
N VAL A 660 12.41 11.93 -12.63
CA VAL A 660 12.44 11.37 -13.98
C VAL A 660 13.53 12.07 -14.78
N THR A 661 14.41 11.30 -15.40
CA THR A 661 15.44 11.80 -16.32
C THR A 661 14.77 12.54 -17.47
N THR A 662 15.14 13.81 -17.64
CA THR A 662 14.45 14.71 -18.57
C THR A 662 15.26 14.87 -19.84
N HIS A 663 14.70 14.39 -20.94
CA HIS A 663 15.22 14.60 -22.29
C HIS A 663 14.51 15.78 -22.96
N SER A 664 15.09 16.36 -24.01
CA SER A 664 14.34 17.27 -24.90
C SER A 664 13.21 16.51 -25.62
N ALA A 665 12.21 17.21 -26.17
CA ALA A 665 11.11 16.54 -26.89
C ALA A 665 11.60 15.70 -28.08
N ALA A 666 12.63 16.17 -28.80
CA ALA A 666 13.22 15.44 -29.93
C ALA A 666 13.97 14.17 -29.50
N GLU A 667 14.74 14.26 -28.41
CA GLU A 667 15.38 13.08 -27.80
C GLU A 667 14.33 12.11 -27.26
N SER A 668 13.26 12.62 -26.66
CA SER A 668 12.12 11.81 -26.17
C SER A 668 11.48 11.02 -27.31
N TYR A 669 11.25 11.65 -28.46
CA TYR A 669 10.75 10.97 -29.67
C TYR A 669 11.62 9.78 -30.06
N THR A 670 12.94 9.97 -30.06
CA THR A 670 13.88 8.91 -30.43
C THR A 670 13.95 7.81 -29.35
N ASN A 671 14.04 8.20 -28.07
CA ASN A 671 14.17 7.30 -26.93
C ASN A 671 12.94 6.40 -26.76
N VAL A 672 11.74 7.00 -26.77
CA VAL A 672 10.48 6.26 -26.61
C VAL A 672 10.31 5.25 -27.73
N LEU A 673 10.49 5.64 -28.99
CA LEU A 673 10.31 4.72 -30.11
C LEU A 673 11.39 3.63 -30.23
N ALA A 674 12.44 3.68 -29.40
CA ALA A 674 13.45 2.62 -29.32
C ALA A 674 13.14 1.57 -28.24
N ASP A 675 12.37 1.93 -27.22
CA ASP A 675 12.23 1.14 -25.99
C ASP A 675 10.88 1.43 -25.28
N VAL A 676 9.78 1.11 -25.97
CA VAL A 676 8.41 1.29 -25.46
C VAL A 676 7.59 0.03 -25.69
N GLY A 677 6.62 -0.19 -24.82
CA GLY A 677 5.68 -1.30 -24.89
C GLY A 677 6.25 -2.61 -24.38
N CYS A 678 5.46 -3.67 -24.49
CA CYS A 678 5.88 -5.04 -24.21
C CYS A 678 6.86 -5.49 -25.31
N ASN A 679 8.14 -5.17 -25.11
CA ASN A 679 9.27 -5.50 -25.98
C ASN A 679 10.11 -6.69 -25.46
N ARG A 680 9.66 -7.33 -24.38
CA ARG A 680 10.22 -8.56 -23.80
C ARG A 680 9.09 -9.56 -23.55
N PRO A 681 9.30 -10.87 -23.82
CA PRO A 681 10.49 -11.47 -24.46
C PRO A 681 10.69 -11.06 -25.93
N ALA A 682 9.64 -10.59 -26.60
CA ALA A 682 9.70 -10.08 -27.97
C ALA A 682 8.72 -8.91 -28.12
N LEU A 683 8.93 -8.04 -29.12
CA LEU A 683 7.92 -7.08 -29.60
C LEU A 683 7.00 -7.80 -30.59
N ASP A 684 5.69 -7.55 -30.55
CA ASP A 684 4.76 -8.18 -31.48
C ASP A 684 4.53 -7.35 -32.75
N GLU A 685 3.84 -7.93 -33.74
CA GLU A 685 3.70 -7.33 -35.06
C GLU A 685 2.83 -6.07 -35.02
N HIS A 686 1.82 -6.06 -34.15
CA HIS A 686 0.96 -4.91 -33.89
C HIS A 686 1.75 -3.72 -33.32
N ASP A 687 2.49 -3.92 -32.23
CA ASP A 687 3.25 -2.84 -31.61
C ASP A 687 4.38 -2.37 -32.56
N ALA A 688 5.03 -3.28 -33.27
CA ALA A 688 6.03 -2.96 -34.29
C ALA A 688 5.46 -2.12 -35.44
N ARG A 689 4.25 -2.46 -35.92
CA ARG A 689 3.53 -1.66 -36.92
C ARG A 689 3.22 -0.27 -36.39
N VAL A 690 2.66 -0.15 -35.18
CA VAL A 690 2.34 1.15 -34.58
C VAL A 690 3.59 2.04 -34.49
N ILE A 691 4.72 1.50 -34.03
CA ILE A 691 5.99 2.24 -33.97
C ILE A 691 6.45 2.67 -35.38
N ALA A 692 6.33 1.80 -36.39
CA ALA A 692 6.67 2.12 -37.76
C ALA A 692 5.76 3.21 -38.36
N GLU A 693 4.46 3.16 -38.08
CA GLU A 693 3.47 4.18 -38.48
C GLU A 693 3.77 5.53 -37.84
N VAL A 694 4.14 5.57 -36.56
CA VAL A 694 4.56 6.81 -35.87
C VAL A 694 5.81 7.40 -36.51
N ARG A 695 6.79 6.57 -36.90
CA ARG A 695 8.00 7.03 -37.61
C ARG A 695 7.64 7.60 -38.99
N ALA A 696 6.84 6.88 -39.76
CA ALA A 696 6.46 7.27 -41.12
C ALA A 696 5.43 8.41 -41.17
N GLY A 697 4.68 8.65 -40.09
CA GLY A 697 3.55 9.58 -40.10
C GLY A 697 2.35 9.06 -40.91
N THR A 698 2.17 7.74 -40.97
CA THR A 698 1.16 7.07 -41.80
C THR A 698 0.19 6.24 -40.96
N THR A 699 -0.80 5.63 -41.61
CA THR A 699 -1.74 4.67 -40.98
C THR A 699 -1.99 3.53 -41.98
N GLN A 700 -1.90 2.27 -41.56
CA GLN A 700 -2.24 1.14 -42.44
C GLN A 700 -3.75 0.88 -42.48
N PHE A 701 -4.43 0.98 -41.33
CA PHE A 701 -5.83 0.61 -41.17
C PHE A 701 -6.74 1.82 -40.93
N LYS A 702 -8.05 1.59 -40.95
CA LYS A 702 -9.07 2.61 -40.66
C LYS A 702 -10.28 1.96 -39.99
N GLY A 703 -11.05 2.72 -39.23
CA GLY A 703 -12.30 2.24 -38.63
C GLY A 703 -13.31 1.79 -39.69
N SER A 704 -13.89 0.59 -39.54
CA SER A 704 -14.88 0.06 -40.48
C SER A 704 -16.20 0.82 -40.46
N THR A 705 -16.56 1.44 -39.34
CA THR A 705 -17.81 2.20 -39.18
C THR A 705 -17.59 3.69 -39.43
N THR A 706 -16.52 4.25 -38.87
CA THR A 706 -16.24 5.68 -38.90
C THR A 706 -15.41 6.11 -40.09
N GLY A 707 -14.70 5.19 -40.75
CA GLY A 707 -13.79 5.46 -41.87
C GLY A 707 -12.53 6.24 -41.48
N LEU A 708 -12.28 6.45 -40.18
CA LEU A 708 -11.19 7.29 -39.71
C LEU A 708 -9.84 6.56 -39.76
N PRO A 709 -8.79 7.17 -40.33
CA PRO A 709 -7.49 6.52 -40.54
C PRO A 709 -6.75 6.30 -39.22
N GLY A 710 -6.33 5.06 -38.97
CA GLY A 710 -5.65 4.65 -37.74
C GLY A 710 -6.50 4.86 -36.50
N LEU A 711 -7.83 4.76 -36.58
CA LEU A 711 -8.75 4.79 -35.43
C LEU A 711 -9.78 3.66 -35.60
N PRO A 712 -9.44 2.42 -35.20
CA PRO A 712 -10.30 1.26 -35.42
C PRO A 712 -11.58 1.34 -34.57
N ASP A 713 -12.67 0.77 -35.07
CA ASP A 713 -13.97 0.68 -34.38
C ASP A 713 -14.18 -0.70 -33.73
N THR A 714 -13.47 -1.71 -34.22
CA THR A 714 -13.39 -3.07 -33.68
C THR A 714 -11.96 -3.60 -33.86
N GLN A 715 -11.56 -4.56 -33.02
CA GLN A 715 -10.28 -5.27 -33.20
C GLN A 715 -10.17 -5.96 -34.58
N ASP A 716 -11.30 -6.27 -35.24
CA ASP A 716 -11.29 -6.93 -36.54
C ASP A 716 -10.81 -5.99 -37.68
N ASP A 717 -10.88 -4.67 -37.48
CA ASP A 717 -10.43 -3.66 -38.46
C ASP A 717 -8.93 -3.75 -38.75
N ILE A 718 -8.20 -4.40 -37.85
CA ILE A 718 -6.74 -4.52 -37.81
C ILE A 718 -6.28 -5.98 -37.74
N GLY A 719 -7.20 -6.93 -37.99
CA GLY A 719 -6.89 -8.37 -38.07
C GLY A 719 -7.04 -9.16 -36.77
N GLY A 720 -7.42 -8.53 -35.66
CA GLY A 720 -7.58 -9.19 -34.36
C GLY A 720 -6.25 -9.59 -33.72
N TRP A 721 -6.30 -10.53 -32.76
CA TRP A 721 -5.10 -11.03 -32.09
C TRP A 721 -4.24 -11.84 -33.04
N GLU A 722 -2.94 -11.57 -33.01
CA GLU A 722 -1.92 -12.37 -33.68
C GLU A 722 -1.92 -13.83 -33.18
N ASN A 723 -1.18 -14.69 -33.88
CA ASN A 723 -0.89 -16.02 -33.36
C ASN A 723 0.11 -15.93 -32.19
N TYR A 724 -0.38 -16.13 -30.97
CA TYR A 724 0.43 -16.29 -29.76
C TYR A 724 0.63 -17.79 -29.48
N PRO A 725 1.73 -18.41 -29.96
CA PRO A 725 1.96 -19.83 -29.75
C PRO A 725 2.08 -20.18 -28.28
N VAL A 726 1.55 -21.35 -27.92
CA VAL A 726 1.70 -21.91 -26.57
C VAL A 726 3.04 -22.62 -26.48
N GLU A 727 4.02 -21.97 -25.86
CA GLU A 727 5.30 -22.56 -25.53
C GLU A 727 5.37 -22.80 -24.03
N ARG A 728 6.05 -23.89 -23.62
CA ARG A 728 6.18 -24.28 -22.22
C ARG A 728 7.64 -24.52 -21.90
N ARG A 729 8.09 -24.03 -20.75
CA ARG A 729 9.41 -24.38 -20.22
C ARG A 729 9.46 -25.88 -19.90
N ALA A 730 10.63 -26.48 -20.06
CA ALA A 730 10.86 -27.86 -19.64
C ALA A 730 10.80 -27.96 -18.11
N ALA A 731 10.40 -29.12 -17.57
CA ALA A 731 10.28 -29.32 -16.13
C ALA A 731 11.60 -29.18 -15.35
N ASN A 732 12.74 -29.24 -16.04
CA ASN A 732 14.09 -29.07 -15.49
C ASN A 732 14.74 -27.74 -15.91
N TRP A 733 13.93 -26.75 -16.28
CA TRP A 733 14.42 -25.42 -16.66
C TRP A 733 14.80 -24.58 -15.43
N ASP A 734 14.08 -24.78 -14.34
CA ASP A 734 14.28 -24.21 -12.99
C ASP A 734 13.93 -25.36 -12.03
N THR A 735 14.94 -25.95 -11.41
CA THR A 735 14.83 -27.20 -10.65
C THR A 735 14.29 -27.00 -9.24
N ASP A 736 14.50 -25.83 -8.63
CA ASP A 736 14.06 -25.53 -7.27
C ASP A 736 12.88 -24.55 -7.20
N HIS A 737 12.42 -24.06 -8.36
CA HIS A 737 11.24 -23.22 -8.56
C HIS A 737 11.35 -21.83 -7.91
N ASP A 738 12.56 -21.26 -7.94
CA ASP A 738 12.82 -19.90 -7.46
C ASP A 738 12.64 -18.82 -8.53
N GLY A 739 12.20 -19.20 -9.73
CA GLY A 739 11.94 -18.32 -10.86
C GLY A 739 13.18 -17.97 -11.68
N ILE A 740 14.34 -18.53 -11.34
CA ILE A 740 15.61 -18.34 -12.02
C ILE A 740 15.98 -19.63 -12.76
N PRO A 741 16.34 -19.57 -14.05
CA PRO A 741 16.78 -20.76 -14.74
C PRO A 741 18.10 -21.30 -14.20
N ASP A 742 18.13 -22.62 -14.04
CA ASP A 742 19.27 -23.48 -13.72
C ASP A 742 20.59 -23.06 -14.38
N GLU A 743 20.54 -22.70 -15.67
CA GLU A 743 21.70 -22.27 -16.46
C GLU A 743 22.22 -20.90 -16.02
N TRP A 744 21.31 -19.96 -15.74
CA TRP A 744 21.65 -18.61 -15.30
C TRP A 744 22.28 -18.63 -13.90
N GLU A 745 21.72 -19.45 -13.01
CA GLU A 745 22.25 -19.69 -11.68
C GLU A 745 23.67 -20.25 -11.71
N ARG A 746 23.89 -21.36 -12.44
CA ARG A 746 25.24 -21.94 -12.58
C ARG A 746 26.24 -20.96 -13.17
N ALA A 747 25.82 -20.17 -14.16
CA ALA A 747 26.66 -19.16 -14.78
C ALA A 747 27.11 -18.06 -13.79
N ARG A 748 26.31 -17.82 -12.74
CA ARG A 748 26.57 -16.83 -11.70
C ARG A 748 27.06 -17.41 -10.40
N GLY A 749 27.11 -18.73 -10.23
CA GLY A 749 27.56 -19.40 -9.00
C GLY A 749 26.50 -19.45 -7.91
N LEU A 750 25.22 -19.48 -8.29
CA LEU A 750 24.10 -19.86 -7.43
C LEU A 750 23.90 -21.37 -7.48
N ASN A 751 23.05 -21.90 -6.60
CA ASN A 751 22.79 -23.32 -6.48
C ASN A 751 21.38 -23.67 -7.00
N PRO A 752 21.26 -24.34 -8.17
CA PRO A 752 19.97 -24.74 -8.77
C PRO A 752 19.12 -25.76 -8.01
N SER A 753 19.44 -25.99 -6.75
CA SER A 753 18.72 -26.91 -5.87
C SER A 753 18.39 -26.26 -4.52
N ASP A 754 18.57 -24.95 -4.39
CA ASP A 754 18.36 -24.18 -3.18
C ASP A 754 17.60 -22.87 -3.44
N ALA A 755 16.27 -22.97 -3.58
CA ALA A 755 15.38 -21.84 -3.85
C ALA A 755 15.43 -20.66 -2.86
N ARG A 756 16.16 -20.80 -1.74
CA ARG A 756 16.38 -19.70 -0.79
C ARG A 756 17.37 -18.68 -1.34
N ASP A 757 18.28 -19.09 -2.22
CA ASP A 757 19.27 -18.17 -2.76
C ASP A 757 18.67 -17.20 -3.79
N GLY A 758 17.58 -17.55 -4.49
CA GLY A 758 16.81 -16.61 -5.32
C GLY A 758 16.34 -15.35 -4.59
N ASN A 759 16.04 -15.47 -3.28
CA ASN A 759 15.69 -14.34 -2.40
C ASN A 759 16.88 -13.73 -1.64
N ALA A 760 18.08 -14.29 -1.78
CA ALA A 760 19.28 -13.72 -1.19
C ALA A 760 19.75 -12.50 -2.01
N ASP A 761 20.44 -11.59 -1.32
CA ASP A 761 21.13 -10.43 -1.88
C ASP A 761 22.63 -10.70 -1.73
N ARG A 762 23.24 -11.28 -2.76
CA ARG A 762 24.57 -11.89 -2.65
C ARG A 762 25.70 -10.86 -2.65
N ASP A 763 25.53 -9.75 -3.34
CA ASP A 763 26.51 -8.68 -3.44
C ASP A 763 26.19 -7.47 -2.53
N GLY A 764 25.05 -7.49 -1.84
CA GLY A 764 24.68 -6.49 -0.84
C GLY A 764 24.27 -5.15 -1.47
N ASP A 765 23.95 -5.15 -2.75
CA ASP A 765 23.50 -3.98 -3.49
C ASP A 765 22.03 -3.67 -3.22
N GLY A 766 21.28 -4.71 -2.82
CA GLY A 766 19.90 -4.62 -2.47
C GLY A 766 18.87 -5.38 -3.29
N TYR A 767 19.24 -5.86 -4.45
CA TYR A 767 18.35 -6.66 -5.26
C TYR A 767 18.48 -8.13 -4.88
N THR A 768 17.37 -8.86 -4.88
CA THR A 768 17.49 -10.31 -4.77
C THR A 768 18.10 -10.89 -6.04
N ASN A 769 18.70 -12.08 -5.96
CA ASN A 769 19.19 -12.78 -7.15
C ASN A 769 18.09 -12.98 -8.21
N LEU A 770 16.83 -13.14 -7.79
CA LEU A 770 15.68 -13.14 -8.71
C LEU A 770 15.48 -11.78 -9.38
N GLU A 771 15.53 -10.67 -8.64
CA GLU A 771 15.43 -9.32 -9.23
C GLU A 771 16.58 -9.02 -10.20
N GLU A 772 17.79 -9.49 -9.89
CA GLU A 772 18.94 -9.47 -10.79
C GLU A 772 18.67 -10.22 -12.10
N TYR A 773 18.09 -11.42 -12.03
CA TYR A 773 17.66 -12.17 -13.21
C TYR A 773 16.59 -11.41 -14.01
N LEU A 774 15.56 -10.89 -13.33
CA LEU A 774 14.49 -10.14 -13.96
C LEU A 774 14.99 -8.87 -14.66
N GLY A 775 15.92 -8.14 -14.05
CA GLY A 775 16.53 -6.96 -14.64
C GLY A 775 17.56 -7.29 -15.73
N TRP A 776 18.26 -8.43 -15.62
CA TRP A 776 19.16 -8.91 -16.69
C TRP A 776 18.40 -9.20 -17.99
N LEU A 777 17.19 -9.78 -17.92
CA LEU A 777 16.30 -9.94 -19.09
C LEU A 777 15.96 -8.60 -19.76
N CYS A 778 15.98 -7.52 -19.00
CA CYS A 778 15.69 -6.16 -19.45
C CYS A 778 16.96 -5.34 -19.78
N GLY A 779 18.16 -5.88 -19.55
CA GLY A 779 19.43 -5.18 -19.75
C GLY A 779 19.77 -4.16 -18.66
N GLU A 780 19.14 -4.26 -17.49
CA GLU A 780 19.32 -3.35 -16.34
C GLU A 780 20.57 -3.70 -15.52
N PHE A 781 20.96 -4.97 -15.55
CA PHE A 781 22.18 -5.48 -14.95
C PHE A 781 23.12 -5.98 -16.04
N GLY A 782 24.42 -5.67 -15.90
CA GLY A 782 25.42 -6.04 -16.91
C GLY A 782 25.56 -7.55 -17.09
N ASN A 783 26.11 -7.98 -18.23
CA ASN A 783 26.49 -9.39 -18.47
C ASN A 783 27.71 -9.85 -17.63
N GLY A 784 28.10 -9.05 -16.64
CA GLY A 784 29.35 -9.19 -15.91
C GLY A 784 29.30 -10.34 -14.91
N LYS A 785 30.15 -11.34 -15.15
CA LYS A 785 30.82 -12.03 -14.04
C LYS A 785 31.71 -11.01 -13.31
N GLY A 786 31.15 -10.23 -12.40
CA GLY A 786 31.91 -9.40 -11.46
C GLY A 786 31.18 -9.45 -10.13
N LEU A 787 31.55 -10.25 -9.13
CA LEU A 787 32.90 -10.41 -8.57
C LEU A 787 33.62 -9.06 -8.53
N LYS A 788 33.27 -8.28 -7.51
CA LYS A 788 34.31 -7.81 -6.60
C LYS A 788 34.22 -8.60 -5.31
#